data_AF-A0A818NIK2-F1
#
_entry.id   AF-A0A818NIK2-F1
#
_cell.length_a   1.000
_cell.length_b   1.000
_cell.length_c   1.000
_cell.angle_alpha   90.00
_cell.angle_beta   90.00
_cell.angle_gamma   90.00
#
_symmetry.space_group_name_H-M   'P 1'
#
loop_
_entity.id
_entity.type
_entity.pdbx_description
1 polymer ?
#
loop_
_entity_poly.entity_id
_entity_poly.type
_entity_poly.pdbx_seq_one_letter_code
_entity_poly.pdbx_strand_id
1 'polypeptide(L)'
;MKFLKLGSNPNGQLLNGNTCLHLSTINGHIECIRHLLKFGGNPFLENSLGLTPWNNLSQLNETIELECLQLFVDLNQSLPPADLIFDAIEHDHINTYDYLLSITHEELKSNPSYCSRLLRTALRSSNTYFLERLFAMIPRQDFVQFINLNTFISNECLGVLSTLGDKENHSKPINVIVRIISSNNEHRYCYAIGTLSITADLSWLELERTCVKLFMDHITQIDSPFDYTKSSIGCTANHIDIITLGLTKWNYQDSPNDESPMPYTAAHVQDTLTIYLKGIQSNTTDSLAYNYFIPSQNLKNFIRYIEQNPYVGVYGAAYLQKKALFEDLMRYLERPMAFSTSAKFQVVKFEFESVTSLDDCIDELVEQNFLRTNQWSNEQQSSTKYLLYFANIQNSAGTDVLKLLLNGESSSGTCQKVSYTREEDSKSTIVYYFPSMFHIFITMSKRTWSTEHEVYKKFKWIPFKLENPPWNGLLKRHLWRRMIDINIRENRLVDNELIKTLQWVTNVWQRYNECLQKLSLQDALLGPALFFDCPMERENIFEWLQTKWNTIVAPLVREFSMNKCAQPKPKASTSATAAATAIASSLRANSLEISTPYESVACTALYVLLHRAVSRDCPLTGQEREQYLLNFVGSRLEGSSSSSMISSAASSRAGTPQPSNYCDFVSIQLE
;
A
#
# COMPACT_ATOMS: atom_id res chain seq x y z
N MET A 1 26.44 -46.19 44.67
CA MET A 1 27.79 -46.62 44.21
C MET A 1 27.93 -48.12 44.00
N LYS A 2 27.81 -48.96 45.04
CA LYS A 2 27.98 -50.42 44.90
C LYS A 2 27.01 -51.04 43.89
N PHE A 3 25.76 -50.57 43.85
CA PHE A 3 24.73 -51.02 42.90
C PHE A 3 24.97 -50.57 41.45
N LEU A 4 25.44 -49.35 41.22
CA LEU A 4 25.78 -48.83 39.87
C LEU A 4 26.94 -49.63 39.25
N LYS A 5 27.96 -49.99 40.04
CA LYS A 5 29.06 -50.87 39.60
C LYS A 5 28.62 -52.30 39.27
N LEU A 6 27.47 -52.73 39.78
CA LEU A 6 26.86 -54.04 39.50
C LEU A 6 25.88 -53.99 38.31
N GLY A 7 25.85 -52.88 37.54
CA GLY A 7 25.03 -52.73 36.34
C GLY A 7 23.61 -52.22 36.58
N SER A 8 23.32 -51.63 37.75
CA SER A 8 22.00 -51.00 37.98
C SER A 8 21.78 -49.83 37.02
N ASN A 9 20.59 -49.75 36.43
CA ASN A 9 20.22 -48.67 35.51
C ASN A 9 20.14 -47.32 36.26
N PRO A 10 21.01 -46.32 35.98
CA PRO A 10 21.00 -45.02 36.64
C PRO A 10 19.76 -44.17 36.28
N ASN A 11 19.05 -44.53 35.20
CA ASN A 11 17.88 -43.83 34.67
C ASN A 11 16.55 -44.50 35.06
N GLY A 12 16.57 -45.46 35.98
CA GLY A 12 15.34 -46.07 36.51
C GLY A 12 14.45 -45.02 37.18
N GLN A 13 13.18 -44.95 36.75
CA GLN A 13 12.19 -44.03 37.30
C GLN A 13 11.35 -44.71 38.39
N LEU A 14 11.06 -43.96 39.45
CA LEU A 14 10.09 -44.32 40.48
C LEU A 14 8.66 -44.16 39.96
N LEU A 15 7.66 -44.53 40.78
CA LEU A 15 6.23 -44.42 40.42
C LEU A 15 5.78 -43.00 40.06
N ASN A 16 6.48 -41.98 40.54
CA ASN A 16 6.25 -40.56 40.24
C ASN A 16 7.13 -40.04 39.08
N GLY A 17 7.81 -40.93 38.34
CA GLY A 17 8.71 -40.59 37.25
C GLY A 17 10.08 -40.07 37.70
N ASN A 18 10.33 -39.88 39.00
CA ASN A 18 11.62 -39.38 39.47
C ASN A 18 12.72 -40.44 39.36
N THR A 19 13.87 -40.06 38.80
CA THR A 19 15.10 -40.88 38.82
C THR A 19 15.89 -40.67 40.11
N CYS A 20 16.88 -41.52 40.37
CA CYS A 20 17.86 -41.28 41.42
C CYS A 20 18.57 -39.92 41.26
N LEU A 21 18.72 -39.44 40.02
CA LEU A 21 19.32 -38.13 39.74
C LEU A 21 18.38 -36.97 40.14
N HIS A 22 17.06 -37.09 39.94
CA HIS A 22 16.10 -36.10 40.45
C HIS A 22 16.22 -35.94 41.96
N LEU A 23 16.18 -37.05 42.70
CA LEU A 23 16.24 -37.04 44.17
C LEU A 23 17.58 -36.53 44.68
N SER A 24 18.68 -36.89 44.00
CA SER A 24 20.01 -36.39 44.37
C SER A 24 20.14 -34.90 44.12
N THR A 25 19.49 -34.40 43.05
CA THR A 25 19.50 -32.98 42.70
C THR A 25 18.63 -32.16 43.64
N ILE A 26 17.40 -32.60 43.95
CA ILE A 26 16.52 -31.90 44.92
C ILE A 26 17.17 -31.75 46.30
N ASN A 27 17.98 -32.73 46.72
CA ASN A 27 18.65 -32.72 48.03
C ASN A 27 20.09 -32.16 48.00
N GLY A 28 20.58 -31.70 46.85
CA GLY A 28 21.93 -31.11 46.73
C GLY A 28 23.08 -32.09 47.00
N HIS A 29 22.90 -33.38 46.71
CA HIS A 29 23.90 -34.42 46.99
C HIS A 29 24.93 -34.54 45.86
N ILE A 30 25.88 -33.61 45.83
CA ILE A 30 26.91 -33.44 44.77
C ILE A 30 27.65 -34.75 44.46
N GLU A 31 28.11 -35.48 45.48
CA GLU A 31 28.83 -36.74 45.25
C GLU A 31 27.93 -37.83 44.67
N CYS A 32 26.64 -37.87 45.02
CA CYS A 32 25.70 -38.79 44.39
C CYS A 32 25.48 -38.43 42.92
N ILE A 33 25.32 -37.14 42.63
CA ILE A 33 25.17 -36.58 41.29
C ILE A 33 26.39 -36.92 40.41
N ARG A 34 27.60 -36.58 40.87
CA ARG A 34 28.87 -36.83 40.17
C ARG A 34 29.00 -38.29 39.74
N HIS A 35 28.62 -39.20 40.63
CA HIS A 35 28.71 -40.61 40.36
C HIS A 35 27.59 -41.12 39.46
N LEU A 36 26.35 -40.64 39.63
CA LEU A 36 25.23 -41.01 38.76
C LEU A 36 25.49 -40.59 37.30
N LEU A 37 26.01 -39.38 37.08
CA LEU A 37 26.40 -38.89 35.75
C LEU A 37 27.52 -39.72 35.13
N LYS A 38 28.58 -40.05 35.90
CA LYS A 38 29.68 -40.93 35.43
C LYS A 38 29.20 -42.31 34.95
N PHE A 39 28.11 -42.82 35.50
CA PHE A 39 27.53 -44.11 35.09
C PHE A 39 26.43 -43.97 34.02
N GLY A 40 26.24 -42.79 33.42
CA GLY A 40 25.27 -42.56 32.33
C GLY A 40 23.88 -42.11 32.79
N GLY A 41 23.77 -41.49 33.97
CA GLY A 41 22.55 -40.83 34.41
C GLY A 41 22.17 -39.66 33.48
N ASN A 42 20.92 -39.61 33.02
CA ASN A 42 20.41 -38.59 32.13
C ASN A 42 19.78 -37.44 32.96
N PRO A 43 20.37 -36.23 32.96
CA PRO A 43 19.87 -35.06 33.66
C PRO A 43 18.67 -34.38 33.00
N PHE A 44 18.22 -34.86 31.84
CA PHE A 44 17.11 -34.30 31.07
C PHE A 44 15.91 -35.24 30.99
N LEU A 45 15.93 -36.36 31.72
CA LEU A 45 14.79 -37.27 31.73
C LEU A 45 13.64 -36.63 32.54
N GLU A 46 12.47 -36.47 31.93
CA GLU A 46 11.29 -35.90 32.59
C GLU A 46 10.63 -36.89 33.55
N ASN A 47 10.22 -36.40 34.72
CA ASN A 47 9.34 -37.13 35.62
C ASN A 47 7.86 -36.99 35.21
N SER A 48 6.95 -37.55 36.01
CA SER A 48 5.50 -37.49 35.72
C SER A 48 4.90 -36.07 35.78
N LEU A 49 5.67 -35.07 36.22
CA LEU A 49 5.29 -33.65 36.24
C LEU A 49 5.96 -32.86 35.09
N GLY A 50 6.70 -33.52 34.20
CA GLY A 50 7.46 -32.84 33.13
C GLY A 50 8.72 -32.11 33.61
N LEU A 51 9.14 -32.31 34.86
CA LEU A 51 10.36 -31.71 35.40
C LEU A 51 11.55 -32.64 35.16
N THR A 52 12.70 -32.07 34.79
CA THR A 52 13.96 -32.81 34.68
C THR A 52 14.85 -32.59 35.91
N PRO A 53 15.87 -33.43 36.16
CA PRO A 53 16.89 -33.16 37.17
C PRO A 53 17.53 -31.78 37.00
N TRP A 54 17.73 -31.33 35.76
CA TRP A 54 18.25 -30.01 35.45
C TRP A 54 17.34 -28.87 35.95
N ASN A 55 16.01 -28.95 35.77
CA ASN A 55 15.09 -27.92 36.28
C ASN A 55 15.12 -27.81 37.82
N ASN A 56 15.42 -28.91 38.53
CA ASN A 56 15.52 -28.91 39.99
C ASN A 56 16.78 -28.22 40.53
N LEU A 57 17.73 -27.84 39.67
CA LEU A 57 18.92 -27.08 40.09
C LEU A 57 18.55 -25.72 40.68
N SER A 58 17.48 -25.09 40.19
CA SER A 58 16.93 -23.83 40.74
C SER A 58 16.55 -23.88 42.22
N GLN A 59 16.33 -25.08 42.76
CA GLN A 59 15.93 -25.28 44.15
C GLN A 59 17.14 -25.38 45.11
N LEU A 60 18.36 -25.32 44.58
CA LEU A 60 19.60 -25.46 45.33
C LEU A 60 20.20 -24.12 45.73
N ASN A 61 21.08 -24.15 46.74
CA ASN A 61 21.89 -22.99 47.11
C ASN A 61 22.94 -22.70 46.03
N GLU A 62 23.30 -21.43 45.84
CA GLU A 62 24.17 -20.92 44.76
C GLU A 62 25.47 -21.72 44.57
N THR A 63 26.14 -22.10 45.67
CA THR A 63 27.41 -22.85 45.62
C THR A 63 27.24 -24.29 45.14
N ILE A 64 26.14 -24.94 45.52
CA ILE A 64 25.82 -26.32 45.17
C ILE A 64 25.29 -26.37 43.74
N GLU A 65 24.48 -25.38 43.36
CA GLU A 65 23.93 -25.21 42.02
C GLU A 65 25.06 -25.12 40.98
N LEU A 66 26.03 -24.20 41.17
CA LEU A 66 27.20 -24.04 40.30
C LEU A 66 28.03 -25.31 40.16
N GLU A 67 28.31 -26.00 41.26
CA GLU A 67 29.09 -27.23 41.23
C GLU A 67 28.32 -28.35 40.50
N CYS A 68 27.00 -28.46 40.70
CA CYS A 68 26.17 -29.42 39.99
C CYS A 68 26.09 -29.11 38.49
N LEU A 69 26.02 -27.85 38.10
CA LEU A 69 26.02 -27.42 36.69
C LEU A 69 27.30 -27.78 35.97
N GLN A 70 28.45 -27.49 36.58
CA GLN A 70 29.75 -27.90 36.04
C GLN A 70 29.79 -29.41 35.80
N LEU A 71 29.27 -30.20 36.75
CA LEU A 71 29.19 -31.65 36.59
C LEU A 71 28.26 -32.09 35.48
N PHE A 72 27.10 -31.44 35.35
CA PHE A 72 26.14 -31.76 34.30
C PHE A 72 26.70 -31.42 32.92
N VAL A 73 27.47 -30.34 32.77
CA VAL A 73 28.10 -29.97 31.49
C VAL A 73 29.34 -30.83 31.19
N ASP A 74 30.23 -31.03 32.16
CA ASP A 74 31.50 -31.74 31.94
C ASP A 74 31.33 -33.25 31.73
N LEU A 75 30.34 -33.85 32.40
CA LEU A 75 30.17 -35.31 32.43
C LEU A 75 29.01 -35.80 31.55
N ASN A 76 28.14 -34.92 31.06
CA ASN A 76 27.04 -35.30 30.20
C ASN A 76 27.29 -34.88 28.74
N GLN A 77 27.51 -35.87 27.88
CA GLN A 77 27.84 -35.68 26.45
C GLN A 77 26.60 -35.61 25.54
N SER A 78 25.38 -35.54 26.10
CA SER A 78 24.15 -35.80 25.33
C SER A 78 23.48 -34.59 24.68
N LEU A 79 23.74 -33.36 25.14
CA LEU A 79 23.10 -32.15 24.62
C LEU A 79 24.11 -31.00 24.47
N PRO A 80 24.02 -30.18 23.41
CA PRO A 80 24.93 -29.08 23.17
C PRO A 80 24.72 -27.97 24.23
N PRO A 81 25.80 -27.29 24.68
CA PRO A 81 25.75 -26.11 25.57
C PRO A 81 24.76 -25.04 25.10
N ALA A 82 24.53 -24.99 23.79
CA ALA A 82 23.62 -24.10 23.09
C ALA A 82 22.17 -24.15 23.57
N ASP A 83 21.63 -25.32 23.95
CA ASP A 83 20.22 -25.44 24.34
C ASP A 83 20.02 -25.24 25.86
N LEU A 84 21.09 -25.46 26.64
CA LEU A 84 21.11 -25.29 28.10
C LEU A 84 20.89 -23.83 28.52
N ILE A 85 21.42 -22.88 27.76
CA ILE A 85 21.27 -21.45 28.06
C ILE A 85 19.83 -20.95 27.85
N PHE A 86 19.07 -21.53 26.91
CA PHE A 86 17.67 -21.15 26.68
C PHE A 86 16.79 -21.56 27.85
N ASP A 87 16.96 -22.79 28.33
CA ASP A 87 16.22 -23.30 29.46
C ASP A 87 16.57 -22.54 30.75
N ALA A 88 17.84 -22.18 30.93
CA ALA A 88 18.28 -21.34 32.04
C ALA A 88 17.61 -19.95 32.02
N ILE A 89 17.41 -19.34 30.85
CA ILE A 89 16.72 -18.05 30.71
C ILE A 89 15.22 -18.17 30.99
N GLU A 90 14.57 -19.26 30.57
CA GLU A 90 13.14 -19.49 30.79
C GLU A 90 12.80 -19.73 32.27
N HIS A 91 13.73 -20.35 33.00
CA HIS A 91 13.56 -20.69 34.42
C HIS A 91 14.29 -19.73 35.38
N ASP A 92 14.89 -18.66 34.87
CA ASP A 92 15.62 -17.62 35.62
C ASP A 92 16.78 -18.15 36.49
N HIS A 93 17.60 -19.03 35.92
CA HIS A 93 18.76 -19.62 36.58
C HIS A 93 19.96 -18.64 36.58
N ILE A 94 19.84 -17.54 37.34
CA ILE A 94 20.75 -16.38 37.38
C ILE A 94 22.23 -16.76 37.55
N ASN A 95 22.53 -17.71 38.44
CA ASN A 95 23.90 -18.10 38.78
C ASN A 95 24.61 -18.84 37.65
N THR A 96 23.85 -19.30 36.65
CA THR A 96 24.33 -20.21 35.61
C THR A 96 24.79 -19.46 34.36
N TYR A 97 24.36 -18.20 34.24
CA TYR A 97 24.56 -17.37 33.06
C TYR A 97 26.04 -17.11 32.78
N ASP A 98 26.83 -16.71 33.78
CA ASP A 98 28.25 -16.41 33.59
C ASP A 98 29.03 -17.64 33.08
N TYR A 99 28.70 -18.82 33.62
CA TYR A 99 29.33 -20.08 33.20
C TYR A 99 28.86 -20.52 31.80
N LEU A 100 27.56 -20.52 31.52
CA LEU A 100 27.00 -20.91 30.22
C LEU A 100 27.42 -19.95 29.10
N LEU A 101 27.48 -18.64 29.36
CA LEU A 101 28.02 -17.64 28.43
C LEU A 101 29.50 -17.86 28.16
N SER A 102 30.30 -18.28 29.17
CA SER A 102 31.72 -18.58 28.97
C SER A 102 31.96 -19.77 28.03
N ILE A 103 31.09 -20.79 28.07
CA ILE A 103 31.19 -21.99 27.23
C ILE A 103 30.63 -21.73 25.82
N THR A 104 29.59 -20.91 25.70
CA THR A 104 28.94 -20.59 24.42
C THR A 104 29.58 -19.40 23.69
N HIS A 105 30.64 -18.80 24.24
CA HIS A 105 31.28 -17.59 23.71
C HIS A 105 31.74 -17.70 22.25
N GLU A 106 32.25 -18.86 21.80
CA GLU A 106 32.62 -19.05 20.38
C GLU A 106 31.40 -19.18 19.46
N GLU A 107 30.33 -19.83 19.91
CA GLU A 107 29.06 -19.94 19.16
C GLU A 107 28.35 -18.59 19.05
N LEU A 108 28.42 -17.77 20.11
CA LEU A 108 27.90 -16.40 20.12
C LEU A 108 28.56 -15.51 19.06
N LYS A 109 29.87 -15.70 18.81
CA LYS A 109 30.61 -14.94 17.79
C LYS A 109 30.45 -15.50 16.38
N SER A 110 30.34 -16.81 16.24
CA SER A 110 30.33 -17.49 14.94
C SER A 110 28.94 -17.68 14.33
N ASN A 111 27.87 -17.70 15.15
CA ASN A 111 26.51 -17.96 14.68
C ASN A 111 25.54 -16.80 15.03
N PRO A 112 25.31 -15.88 14.08
CA PRO A 112 24.37 -14.75 14.22
C PRO A 112 22.94 -15.18 14.57
N SER A 113 22.48 -16.30 14.02
CA SER A 113 21.12 -16.80 14.23
C SER A 113 20.89 -17.29 15.67
N TYR A 114 21.93 -17.85 16.27
CA TYR A 114 21.93 -18.32 17.66
C TYR A 114 21.84 -17.14 18.63
N CYS A 115 22.66 -16.10 18.42
CA CYS A 115 22.59 -14.86 19.21
C CYS A 115 21.21 -14.17 19.10
N SER A 116 20.62 -14.12 17.90
CA SER A 116 19.27 -13.56 17.71
C SER A 116 18.20 -14.35 18.45
N ARG A 117 18.28 -15.69 18.45
CA ARG A 117 17.36 -16.55 19.21
C ARG A 117 17.51 -16.28 20.71
N LEU A 118 18.74 -16.23 21.21
CA LEU A 118 19.07 -16.01 22.62
C LEU A 118 18.54 -14.67 23.13
N LEU A 119 18.77 -13.61 22.35
CA LEU A 119 18.26 -12.28 22.64
C LEU A 119 16.74 -12.25 22.67
N ARG A 120 16.06 -12.89 21.69
CA ARG A 120 14.60 -12.96 21.67
C ARG A 120 14.04 -13.66 22.91
N THR A 121 14.67 -14.75 23.34
CA THR A 121 14.24 -15.49 24.54
C THR A 121 14.42 -14.63 25.79
N ALA A 122 15.56 -13.97 25.95
CA ALA A 122 15.82 -13.06 27.07
C ALA A 122 14.87 -11.85 27.13
N LEU A 123 14.55 -11.26 25.96
CA LEU A 123 13.58 -10.17 25.87
C LEU A 123 12.15 -10.63 26.16
N ARG A 124 11.79 -11.86 25.78
CA ARG A 124 10.47 -12.44 26.06
C ARG A 124 10.28 -12.78 27.55
N SER A 125 11.34 -13.23 28.21
CA SER A 125 11.32 -13.53 29.66
C SER A 125 11.54 -12.30 30.55
N SER A 126 11.74 -11.11 29.96
CA SER A 126 12.10 -9.88 30.67
C SER A 126 13.34 -10.00 31.58
N ASN A 127 14.30 -10.86 31.23
CA ASN A 127 15.44 -11.13 32.10
C ASN A 127 16.54 -10.05 31.96
N THR A 128 16.44 -9.00 32.78
CA THR A 128 17.35 -7.85 32.78
C THR A 128 18.79 -8.24 33.15
N TYR A 129 18.97 -9.14 34.11
CA TYR A 129 20.29 -9.56 34.57
C TYR A 129 21.05 -10.37 33.51
N PHE A 130 20.38 -11.29 32.81
CA PHE A 130 20.98 -12.02 31.69
C PHE A 130 21.40 -11.07 30.56
N LEU A 131 20.56 -10.08 30.25
CA LEU A 131 20.85 -9.08 29.23
C LEU A 131 22.12 -8.29 29.57
N GLU A 132 22.28 -7.81 30.81
CA GLU A 132 23.51 -7.12 31.25
C GLU A 132 24.77 -7.97 31.01
N ARG A 133 24.73 -9.26 31.32
CA ARG A 133 25.86 -10.18 31.12
C ARG A 133 26.13 -10.51 29.66
N LEU A 134 25.07 -10.72 28.87
CA LEU A 134 25.19 -10.92 27.42
C LEU A 134 25.81 -9.69 26.74
N PHE A 135 25.43 -8.49 27.17
CA PHE A 135 25.95 -7.23 26.63
C PHE A 135 27.41 -6.96 27.01
N ALA A 136 27.88 -7.50 28.13
CA ALA A 136 29.30 -7.43 28.50
C ALA A 136 30.21 -8.23 27.53
N MET A 137 29.66 -9.22 26.79
CA MET A 137 30.46 -10.12 25.94
C MET A 137 30.42 -9.81 24.44
N ILE A 138 29.34 -9.23 23.92
CA ILE A 138 29.14 -9.06 22.47
C ILE A 138 29.30 -7.58 22.07
N PRO A 139 29.99 -7.25 20.96
CA PRO A 139 30.11 -5.89 20.48
C PRO A 139 28.76 -5.28 20.07
N ARG A 140 28.55 -4.02 20.46
CA ARG A 140 27.34 -3.22 20.23
C ARG A 140 26.81 -3.22 18.78
N GLN A 141 27.71 -3.23 17.79
CA GLN A 141 27.36 -3.07 16.37
C GLN A 141 26.66 -4.28 15.76
N ASP A 142 26.87 -5.46 16.35
CA ASP A 142 26.28 -6.70 15.83
C ASP A 142 24.83 -6.86 16.31
N PHE A 143 24.45 -6.25 17.44
CA PHE A 143 23.13 -6.40 18.06
C PHE A 143 21.96 -5.85 17.25
N VAL A 144 22.13 -4.70 16.59
CA VAL A 144 21.05 -4.03 15.85
C VAL A 144 20.57 -4.89 14.68
N GLN A 145 21.43 -5.75 14.15
CA GLN A 145 21.09 -6.69 13.07
C GLN A 145 20.22 -7.86 13.55
N PHE A 146 20.16 -8.11 14.85
CA PHE A 146 19.55 -9.32 15.43
C PHE A 146 18.18 -9.10 16.08
N ILE A 147 17.77 -7.84 16.28
CA ILE A 147 16.47 -7.50 16.85
C ILE A 147 15.44 -7.39 15.72
N ASN A 148 14.42 -8.24 15.77
CA ASN A 148 13.27 -8.11 14.89
C ASN A 148 12.37 -6.96 15.40
N LEU A 149 12.06 -6.00 14.52
CA LEU A 149 11.22 -4.81 14.76
C LEU A 149 9.79 -5.13 15.27
N ASN A 150 9.39 -6.40 15.24
CA ASN A 150 8.08 -6.87 15.70
C ASN A 150 8.07 -7.45 17.12
N THR A 151 9.22 -7.51 17.80
CA THR A 151 9.30 -8.07 19.16
C THR A 151 8.98 -6.99 20.19
N PHE A 152 7.96 -7.22 21.04
CA PHE A 152 7.67 -6.34 22.18
C PHE A 152 8.83 -6.42 23.18
N ILE A 153 9.37 -5.27 23.57
CA ILE A 153 10.43 -5.17 24.59
C ILE A 153 9.80 -4.53 25.82
N SER A 154 9.95 -5.17 26.98
CA SER A 154 9.46 -4.61 28.25
C SER A 154 10.25 -3.35 28.64
N ASN A 155 9.61 -2.45 29.40
CA ASN A 155 10.25 -1.22 29.90
C ASN A 155 11.51 -1.50 30.74
N GLU A 156 11.54 -2.63 31.44
CA GLU A 156 12.69 -3.08 32.25
C GLU A 156 13.88 -3.49 31.37
N CYS A 157 13.64 -4.27 30.30
CA CYS A 157 14.67 -4.60 29.31
C CYS A 157 15.15 -3.38 28.54
N LEU A 158 14.24 -2.45 28.25
CA LEU A 158 14.61 -1.16 27.66
C LEU A 158 15.56 -0.40 28.59
N GLY A 159 15.32 -0.38 29.90
CA GLY A 159 16.18 0.28 30.89
C GLY A 159 17.62 -0.25 30.89
N VAL A 160 17.81 -1.56 30.71
CA VAL A 160 19.15 -2.17 30.56
C VAL A 160 19.78 -1.83 29.21
N LEU A 161 19.01 -1.84 28.13
CA LEU A 161 19.51 -1.39 26.82
C LEU A 161 19.99 0.08 26.86
N SER A 162 19.37 0.86 27.74
CA SER A 162 19.64 2.27 28.00
C SER A 162 21.00 2.54 28.64
N THR A 163 21.49 1.64 29.51
CA THR A 163 22.77 1.79 30.22
C THR A 163 23.99 1.47 29.35
N LEU A 164 23.78 0.91 28.15
CA LEU A 164 24.81 0.62 27.14
C LEU A 164 25.23 1.85 26.33
N GLY A 165 24.56 2.99 26.51
CA GLY A 165 24.95 4.26 25.92
C GLY A 165 26.18 4.85 26.60
N ASP A 166 27.21 5.22 25.84
CA ASP A 166 28.31 6.05 26.35
C ASP A 166 27.72 7.33 26.95
N LYS A 167 27.81 7.46 28.28
CA LYS A 167 27.34 8.65 29.00
C LYS A 167 27.95 9.95 28.46
N GLU A 168 29.11 9.86 27.82
CA GLU A 168 29.85 11.00 27.23
C GLU A 168 29.26 11.50 25.90
N ASN A 169 28.55 10.67 25.12
CA ASN A 169 27.96 11.06 23.83
C ASN A 169 26.54 11.64 23.93
N HIS A 170 25.89 11.57 25.10
CA HIS A 170 24.53 12.11 25.30
C HIS A 170 24.44 13.64 25.32
N SER A 171 25.58 14.35 25.25
CA SER A 171 25.60 15.82 25.22
C SER A 171 25.29 16.42 23.83
N LYS A 172 25.36 15.62 22.76
CA LYS A 172 25.12 16.10 21.40
C LYS A 172 23.71 15.74 20.91
N PRO A 173 22.95 16.71 20.35
CA PRO A 173 21.65 16.43 19.76
C PRO A 173 21.77 15.46 18.58
N ILE A 174 20.91 14.45 18.53
CA ILE A 174 20.81 13.52 17.40
C ILE A 174 19.66 13.99 16.50
N ASN A 175 19.97 14.36 15.26
CA ASN A 175 18.95 14.71 14.27
C ASN A 175 18.42 13.44 13.60
N VAL A 176 17.13 13.21 13.77
CA VAL A 176 16.41 12.04 13.26
C VAL A 176 15.39 12.48 12.21
N ILE A 177 15.30 11.75 11.10
CA ILE A 177 14.24 11.96 10.11
C ILE A 177 12.95 11.31 10.62
N VAL A 178 11.89 12.10 10.71
CA VAL A 178 10.53 11.64 11.03
C VAL A 178 9.84 11.18 9.76
N ARG A 179 9.39 9.92 9.74
CA ARG A 179 8.70 9.28 8.62
C ARG A 179 7.26 8.93 9.00
N ILE A 180 6.34 9.00 8.05
CA ILE A 180 5.00 8.42 8.16
C ILE A 180 4.98 7.11 7.35
N ILE A 181 4.48 6.03 7.95
CA ILE A 181 4.12 4.80 7.27
C ILE A 181 2.62 4.56 7.44
N SER A 182 1.90 4.40 6.34
CA SER A 182 0.45 4.17 6.33
C SER A 182 0.04 2.73 6.02
N SER A 183 0.97 1.89 5.54
CA SER A 183 0.71 0.47 5.27
C SER A 183 1.85 -0.39 5.81
N ASN A 184 1.53 -1.34 6.69
CA ASN A 184 2.50 -2.31 7.17
C ASN A 184 2.75 -3.32 6.06
N ASN A 185 4.03 -3.53 5.70
CA ASN A 185 4.57 -4.43 4.68
C ASN A 185 4.81 -3.84 3.28
N GLU A 186 4.43 -2.59 3.02
CA GLU A 186 4.76 -1.94 1.74
C GLU A 186 5.47 -0.60 2.00
N HIS A 187 6.78 -0.53 1.70
CA HIS A 187 7.54 0.74 1.70
C HIS A 187 6.95 1.81 0.73
N ARG A 188 5.96 1.43 -0.07
CA ARG A 188 5.23 2.25 -1.04
C ARG A 188 4.66 3.54 -0.44
N TYR A 189 4.28 3.54 0.84
CA TYR A 189 3.70 4.70 1.51
C TYR A 189 4.53 5.19 2.70
N CYS A 190 5.85 5.26 2.51
CA CYS A 190 6.79 5.80 3.49
C CYS A 190 7.25 7.20 3.07
N TYR A 191 6.89 8.23 3.85
CA TYR A 191 7.22 9.64 3.54
C TYR A 191 7.90 10.31 4.72
N ALA A 192 9.03 11.00 4.48
CA ALA A 192 9.68 11.89 5.41
C ALA A 192 8.87 13.19 5.55
N ILE A 193 8.63 13.62 6.78
CA ILE A 193 7.78 14.77 7.10
C ILE A 193 8.46 15.84 7.94
N GLY A 194 9.58 15.51 8.57
CA GLY A 194 10.38 16.48 9.33
C GLY A 194 11.70 15.90 9.80
N THR A 195 12.51 16.76 10.39
CA THR A 195 13.69 16.38 11.17
C THR A 195 13.47 16.80 12.61
N LEU A 196 13.84 15.94 13.56
CA LEU A 196 13.72 16.20 14.98
C LEU A 196 15.08 15.98 15.66
N SER A 197 15.49 16.97 16.46
CA SER A 197 16.68 16.90 17.27
C SER A 197 16.34 16.28 18.63
N ILE A 198 16.84 15.08 18.90
CA ILE A 198 16.67 14.40 20.18
C ILE A 198 17.82 14.80 21.11
N THR A 199 17.48 15.34 22.28
CA THR A 199 18.40 15.77 23.33
C THR A 199 18.18 14.96 24.61
N ALA A 200 19.18 14.94 25.51
CA ALA A 200 19.12 14.14 26.75
C ALA A 200 18.05 14.59 27.76
N ASP A 201 17.57 15.83 27.63
CA ASP A 201 16.51 16.42 28.46
C ASP A 201 15.10 16.26 27.87
N LEU A 202 14.99 15.88 26.59
CA LEU A 202 13.69 15.68 25.95
C LEU A 202 12.94 14.54 26.65
N SER A 203 11.69 14.75 27.06
CA SER A 203 10.84 13.68 27.60
C SER A 203 10.07 12.93 26.49
N TRP A 204 9.58 11.71 26.75
CA TRP A 204 8.70 11.01 25.82
C TRP A 204 7.42 11.79 25.48
N LEU A 205 6.86 12.51 26.46
CA LEU A 205 5.67 13.33 26.25
C LEU A 205 5.95 14.50 25.30
N GLU A 206 7.11 15.14 25.43
CA GLU A 206 7.53 16.21 24.52
C GLU A 206 7.88 15.68 23.13
N LEU A 207 8.53 14.51 23.05
CA LEU A 207 8.77 13.82 21.79
C LEU A 207 7.44 13.52 21.07
N GLU A 208 6.47 12.94 21.77
CA GLU A 208 5.15 12.63 21.23
C GLU A 208 4.44 13.91 20.75
N ARG A 209 4.41 14.97 21.58
CA ARG A 209 3.84 16.27 21.20
C ARG A 209 4.50 16.85 19.96
N THR A 210 5.81 16.72 19.84
CA THR A 210 6.56 17.22 18.68
C THR A 210 6.27 16.37 17.44
N CYS A 211 6.16 15.04 17.57
CA CYS A 211 5.74 14.15 16.49
C CYS A 211 4.33 14.48 15.99
N VAL A 212 3.38 14.69 16.92
CA VAL A 212 2.01 15.12 16.60
C VAL A 212 2.03 16.47 15.91
N LYS A 213 2.82 17.43 16.40
CA LYS A 213 2.97 18.74 15.76
C LYS A 213 3.51 18.62 14.34
N LEU A 214 4.60 17.88 14.13
CA LEU A 214 5.18 17.65 12.81
C LEU A 214 4.18 16.96 11.86
N PHE A 215 3.44 15.98 12.36
CA PHE A 215 2.39 15.32 11.61
C PHE A 215 1.28 16.30 11.21
N MET A 216 0.78 17.09 12.15
CA MET A 216 -0.28 18.07 11.88
C MET A 216 0.20 19.18 10.94
N ASP A 217 1.41 19.71 11.13
CA ASP A 217 2.02 20.70 10.25
C ASP A 217 2.12 20.14 8.82
N HIS A 218 2.55 18.89 8.66
CA HIS A 218 2.58 18.19 7.37
C HIS A 218 1.19 18.06 6.74
N ILE A 219 0.16 17.67 7.51
CA ILE A 219 -1.22 17.61 7.02
C ILE A 219 -1.71 19.00 6.59
N THR A 220 -1.40 20.07 7.35
CA THR A 220 -1.80 21.43 6.95
C THR A 220 -1.14 21.90 5.66
N GLN A 221 0.13 21.54 5.45
CA GLN A 221 0.85 21.81 4.20
C GLN A 221 0.24 21.03 3.02
N ILE A 222 -0.19 19.80 3.25
CA ILE A 222 -0.87 18.97 2.24
C ILE A 222 -2.29 19.44 1.94
N ASP A 223 -3.05 19.91 2.93
CA ASP A 223 -4.44 20.33 2.77
C ASP A 223 -4.57 21.61 1.92
N SER A 224 -3.51 22.44 1.92
CA SER A 224 -3.47 23.74 1.26
C SER A 224 -2.19 23.92 0.40
N PRO A 225 -1.97 23.07 -0.62
CA PRO A 225 -0.77 23.15 -1.44
C PRO A 225 -0.89 24.32 -2.41
N PHE A 226 0.10 25.21 -2.42
CA PHE A 226 0.20 26.41 -3.28
C PHE A 226 -0.83 27.54 -3.06
N ASP A 227 -1.99 27.27 -2.45
CA ASP A 227 -3.10 28.24 -2.21
C ASP A 227 -3.75 28.02 -0.82
N TYR A 228 -4.38 29.04 -0.23
CA TYR A 228 -5.07 28.98 1.10
C TYR A 228 -6.50 28.37 1.09
N THR A 229 -6.92 27.70 0.01
CA THR A 229 -8.27 27.13 -0.06
C THR A 229 -8.38 25.92 0.85
N LYS A 230 -9.15 26.04 1.94
CA LYS A 230 -9.36 24.98 2.94
C LYS A 230 -10.09 23.77 2.34
N SER A 231 -9.34 22.82 1.82
CA SER A 231 -9.80 21.46 1.59
C SER A 231 -9.14 20.56 2.63
N SER A 232 -9.91 19.95 3.53
CA SER A 232 -9.33 19.08 4.55
C SER A 232 -9.55 17.60 4.24
N ILE A 233 -8.47 16.83 4.29
CA ILE A 233 -8.49 15.36 4.28
C ILE A 233 -9.13 14.82 5.58
N GLY A 234 -9.19 15.64 6.64
CA GLY A 234 -9.77 15.24 7.91
C GLY A 234 -8.87 14.31 8.74
N CYS A 235 -7.58 14.24 8.42
CA CYS A 235 -6.58 13.62 9.28
C CYS A 235 -6.36 14.46 10.54
N THR A 236 -6.31 13.80 11.69
CA THR A 236 -6.09 14.40 13.02
C THR A 236 -5.08 13.55 13.79
N ALA A 237 -4.57 14.06 14.91
CA ALA A 237 -3.63 13.32 15.77
C ALA A 237 -4.13 11.91 16.15
N ASN A 238 -5.45 11.72 16.28
CA ASN A 238 -6.07 10.42 16.60
C ASN A 238 -5.88 9.34 15.53
N HIS A 239 -5.43 9.72 14.33
CA HIS A 239 -5.11 8.79 13.24
C HIS A 239 -3.74 8.14 13.42
N ILE A 240 -2.91 8.61 14.37
CA ILE A 240 -1.65 7.96 14.74
C ILE A 240 -1.98 6.72 15.57
N ASP A 241 -1.34 5.60 15.22
CA ASP A 241 -1.48 4.32 15.91
C ASP A 241 -0.27 4.09 16.82
N ILE A 242 0.91 4.09 16.22
CA ILE A 242 2.15 3.67 16.88
C ILE A 242 3.27 4.62 16.46
N ILE A 243 4.17 4.93 17.39
CA ILE A 243 5.41 5.64 17.10
C ILE A 243 6.58 4.71 17.40
N THR A 244 7.60 4.74 16.54
CA THR A 244 8.84 3.99 16.75
C THR A 244 10.06 4.90 16.71
N LEU A 245 11.01 4.65 17.59
CA LEU A 245 12.30 5.31 17.63
C LEU A 245 13.39 4.26 17.85
N GLY A 246 14.22 4.02 16.84
CA GLY A 246 15.21 2.93 16.89
C GLY A 246 14.54 1.58 17.15
N LEU A 247 14.82 1.01 18.32
CA LEU A 247 14.27 -0.28 18.77
C LEU A 247 12.98 -0.15 19.58
N THR A 248 12.59 1.06 19.97
CA THR A 248 11.38 1.29 20.76
C THR A 248 10.16 1.46 19.88
N LYS A 249 9.04 0.90 20.33
CA LYS A 249 7.73 0.99 19.70
C LYS A 249 6.71 1.18 20.81
N TRP A 250 5.94 2.26 20.76
CA TRP A 250 4.89 2.53 21.74
C TRP A 250 3.62 3.02 21.04
N ASN A 251 2.46 2.67 21.61
CA ASN A 251 1.20 3.15 21.08
C ASN A 251 1.06 4.64 21.40
N TYR A 252 0.43 5.37 20.49
CA TYR A 252 0.10 6.76 20.71
C TYR A 252 -0.81 6.90 21.95
N GLN A 253 -0.47 7.82 22.85
CA GLN A 253 -1.10 8.05 24.17
C GLN A 253 -0.70 7.06 25.29
N ASP A 254 0.03 5.99 24.97
CA ASP A 254 0.61 5.06 25.94
C ASP A 254 2.10 5.38 26.14
N SER A 255 2.42 6.62 26.56
CA SER A 255 3.80 7.08 26.69
C SER A 255 4.61 6.11 27.58
N PRO A 256 5.77 5.61 27.10
CA PRO A 256 6.43 4.45 27.71
C PRO A 256 6.98 4.71 29.12
N ASN A 257 7.33 5.95 29.48
CA ASN A 257 7.67 6.44 30.83
C ASN A 257 7.93 7.98 30.83
N ASP A 258 8.30 8.55 31.98
CA ASP A 258 8.69 9.97 32.14
C ASP A 258 10.18 10.25 31.83
N GLU A 259 10.96 9.23 31.47
CA GLU A 259 12.40 9.36 31.22
C GLU A 259 12.71 9.92 29.80
N SER A 260 13.98 10.18 29.52
CA SER A 260 14.41 10.63 28.19
C SER A 260 14.32 9.49 27.17
N PRO A 261 13.98 9.75 25.89
CA PRO A 261 14.04 8.75 24.83
C PRO A 261 15.48 8.48 24.34
N MET A 262 16.44 9.36 24.65
CA MET A 262 17.85 9.24 24.21
C MET A 262 18.51 7.89 24.56
N PRO A 263 18.35 7.35 25.77
CA PRO A 263 18.89 6.05 26.14
C PRO A 263 18.35 4.91 25.25
N TYR A 264 17.18 5.09 24.65
CA TYR A 264 16.50 4.08 23.83
C TYR A 264 16.63 4.31 22.31
N THR A 265 17.32 5.39 21.90
CA THR A 265 17.82 5.56 20.54
C THR A 265 18.98 4.58 20.37
N ALA A 266 18.93 3.70 19.38
CA ALA A 266 19.98 2.71 19.18
C ALA A 266 21.22 3.35 18.52
N ALA A 267 21.76 4.42 19.11
CA ALA A 267 23.08 5.01 18.85
C ALA A 267 23.60 5.00 17.40
N HIS A 268 22.75 5.28 16.44
CA HIS A 268 23.18 5.56 15.08
C HIS A 268 22.53 6.85 14.57
N VAL A 269 23.36 7.66 13.91
CA VAL A 269 22.98 8.89 13.18
C VAL A 269 21.96 8.60 12.05
N GLN A 270 21.74 7.32 11.72
CA GLN A 270 20.84 6.86 10.64
C GLN A 270 19.48 6.36 11.14
N ASP A 271 19.24 6.29 12.46
CA ASP A 271 17.94 5.88 12.98
C ASP A 271 16.86 6.87 12.53
N THR A 272 15.70 6.35 12.14
CA THR A 272 14.55 7.16 11.73
C THR A 272 13.37 6.96 12.66
N LEU A 273 12.81 8.06 13.14
CA LEU A 273 11.57 8.05 13.91
C LEU A 273 10.43 7.80 12.94
N THR A 274 9.58 6.82 13.22
CA THR A 274 8.49 6.45 12.31
C THR A 274 7.15 6.51 13.02
N ILE A 275 6.21 7.23 12.41
CA ILE A 275 4.83 7.38 12.82
C ILE A 275 4.00 6.43 11.94
N TYR A 276 3.36 5.45 12.58
CA TYR A 276 2.45 4.53 11.91
C TYR A 276 1.02 5.07 12.05
N LEU A 277 0.32 5.17 10.91
CA LEU A 277 -1.08 5.56 10.90
C LEU A 277 -1.97 4.34 11.11
N LYS A 278 -3.11 4.56 11.76
CA LYS A 278 -4.19 3.59 11.85
C LYS A 278 -4.62 3.22 10.43
N GLY A 279 -4.76 1.94 10.16
CA GLY A 279 -5.11 1.48 8.82
C GLY A 279 -5.94 0.21 8.81
N ILE A 280 -5.84 -0.52 7.71
CA ILE A 280 -6.57 -1.78 7.51
C ILE A 280 -6.26 -2.76 8.66
N GLN A 281 -5.04 -2.72 9.19
CA GLN A 281 -4.61 -3.54 10.31
C GLN A 281 -5.44 -3.32 11.58
N SER A 282 -5.80 -2.07 11.86
CA SER A 282 -6.64 -1.67 13.00
C SER A 282 -8.12 -1.55 12.64
N ASN A 283 -8.55 -2.12 11.50
CA ASN A 283 -9.93 -2.05 10.99
C ASN A 283 -10.42 -0.60 10.79
N THR A 284 -9.52 0.30 10.40
CA THR A 284 -9.80 1.70 10.07
C THR A 284 -9.42 2.02 8.62
N THR A 285 -9.92 3.15 8.10
CA THR A 285 -9.66 3.64 6.72
C THR A 285 -8.76 4.86 6.71
N ASP A 286 -8.15 5.15 7.85
CA ASP A 286 -7.45 6.38 8.17
C ASP A 286 -6.17 6.52 7.32
N SER A 287 -5.41 5.43 7.19
CA SER A 287 -4.29 5.29 6.25
C SER A 287 -4.68 5.52 4.78
N LEU A 288 -5.86 5.04 4.36
CA LEU A 288 -6.35 5.21 2.99
C LEU A 288 -6.69 6.67 2.70
N ALA A 289 -7.22 7.39 3.70
CA ALA A 289 -7.49 8.81 3.59
C ALA A 289 -6.22 9.60 3.28
N TYR A 290 -5.13 9.30 3.99
CA TYR A 290 -3.82 9.90 3.75
C TYR A 290 -3.19 9.48 2.41
N ASN A 291 -3.28 8.20 2.03
CA ASN A 291 -2.65 7.68 0.81
C ASN A 291 -3.26 8.26 -0.47
N TYR A 292 -4.59 8.28 -0.51
CA TYR A 292 -5.36 8.68 -1.68
C TYR A 292 -5.91 10.11 -1.59
N PHE A 293 -5.59 10.83 -0.50
CA PHE A 293 -6.09 12.17 -0.19
C PHE A 293 -7.63 12.29 -0.28
N ILE A 294 -8.32 11.24 0.15
CA ILE A 294 -9.78 11.17 0.21
C ILE A 294 -10.21 11.46 1.64
N PRO A 295 -11.13 12.41 1.89
CA PRO A 295 -11.56 12.68 3.24
C PRO A 295 -12.07 11.41 3.95
N SER A 296 -11.64 11.16 5.19
CA SER A 296 -11.99 9.94 5.94
C SER A 296 -13.50 9.71 6.00
N GLN A 297 -14.29 10.79 6.09
CA GLN A 297 -15.75 10.71 6.08
C GLN A 297 -16.31 10.22 4.73
N ASN A 298 -15.69 10.62 3.62
CA ASN A 298 -16.13 10.18 2.29
C ASN A 298 -15.84 8.69 2.08
N LEU A 299 -14.69 8.19 2.55
CA LEU A 299 -14.38 6.76 2.53
C LEU A 299 -15.39 5.96 3.38
N LYS A 300 -15.68 6.41 4.60
CA LYS A 300 -16.68 5.78 5.48
C LYS A 300 -18.07 5.77 4.85
N ASN A 301 -18.48 6.88 4.23
CA ASN A 301 -19.76 6.97 3.53
C ASN A 301 -19.80 6.03 2.32
N PHE A 302 -18.70 5.92 1.57
CA PHE A 302 -18.61 5.04 0.41
C PHE A 302 -18.66 3.56 0.79
N ILE A 303 -17.97 3.16 1.86
CA ILE A 303 -18.06 1.81 2.42
C ILE A 303 -19.49 1.48 2.84
N ARG A 304 -20.14 2.37 3.60
CA ARG A 304 -21.55 2.21 3.97
C ARG A 304 -22.46 2.09 2.75
N TYR A 305 -22.15 2.83 1.69
CA TYR A 305 -22.91 2.75 0.44
C TYR A 305 -22.76 1.40 -0.24
N ILE A 306 -21.55 0.83 -0.31
CA ILE A 306 -21.35 -0.54 -0.82
C ILE A 306 -22.08 -1.56 0.06
N GLU A 307 -22.01 -1.41 1.39
CA GLU A 307 -22.66 -2.33 2.33
C GLU A 307 -24.19 -2.33 2.23
N GLN A 308 -24.80 -1.21 1.85
CA GLN A 308 -26.26 -1.06 1.78
C GLN A 308 -26.86 -1.43 0.42
N ASN A 309 -26.04 -1.50 -0.63
CA ASN A 309 -26.52 -1.64 -2.00
C ASN A 309 -25.94 -2.90 -2.65
N PRO A 310 -26.79 -3.83 -3.13
CA PRO A 310 -26.31 -5.09 -3.70
C PRO A 310 -25.52 -4.88 -4.98
N TYR A 311 -25.87 -3.90 -5.82
CA TYR A 311 -25.23 -3.68 -7.11
C TYR A 311 -24.77 -2.23 -7.26
N VAL A 312 -23.46 -2.02 -7.22
CA VAL A 312 -22.83 -0.69 -7.28
C VAL A 312 -21.83 -0.65 -8.44
N GLY A 313 -21.97 0.37 -9.29
CA GLY A 313 -21.08 0.59 -10.42
C GLY A 313 -20.38 1.94 -10.32
N VAL A 314 -19.07 1.97 -10.58
CA VAL A 314 -18.25 3.18 -10.59
C VAL A 314 -17.66 3.38 -11.98
N TYR A 315 -17.86 4.58 -12.54
CA TYR A 315 -17.17 4.99 -13.76
C TYR A 315 -16.57 6.38 -13.60
N GLY A 316 -15.52 6.66 -14.35
CA GLY A 316 -14.83 7.94 -14.36
C GLY A 316 -13.58 7.83 -15.21
N ALA A 317 -12.99 8.97 -15.58
CA ALA A 317 -11.85 9.05 -16.49
C ALA A 317 -10.71 8.06 -16.16
N ALA A 318 -9.89 7.76 -17.19
CA ALA A 318 -8.65 7.02 -17.00
C ALA A 318 -7.72 7.77 -16.01
N TYR A 319 -6.79 7.06 -15.38
CA TYR A 319 -5.78 7.66 -14.48
C TYR A 319 -6.34 8.34 -13.21
N LEU A 320 -7.47 7.85 -12.67
CA LEU A 320 -8.02 8.26 -11.37
C LEU A 320 -7.62 7.34 -10.21
N GLN A 321 -6.56 6.53 -10.33
CA GLN A 321 -6.15 5.55 -9.30
C GLN A 321 -7.26 4.60 -8.78
N LYS A 322 -8.34 4.43 -9.54
CA LYS A 322 -9.49 3.59 -9.11
C LYS A 322 -9.06 2.17 -8.75
N LYS A 323 -8.18 1.55 -9.56
CA LYS A 323 -7.67 0.19 -9.33
C LYS A 323 -7.02 0.08 -7.94
N ALA A 324 -5.97 0.87 -7.69
CA ALA A 324 -5.27 0.87 -6.41
C ALA A 324 -6.19 1.18 -5.21
N LEU A 325 -7.02 2.23 -5.32
CA LEU A 325 -7.94 2.63 -4.26
C LEU A 325 -8.92 1.50 -3.90
N PHE A 326 -9.56 0.90 -4.91
CA PHE A 326 -10.58 -0.12 -4.67
C PHE A 326 -9.99 -1.46 -4.29
N GLU A 327 -8.79 -1.80 -4.73
CA GLU A 327 -8.06 -2.97 -4.22
C GLU A 327 -7.81 -2.87 -2.72
N ASP A 328 -7.31 -1.72 -2.24
CA ASP A 328 -7.11 -1.50 -0.81
C ASP A 328 -8.44 -1.46 -0.03
N LEU A 329 -9.50 -0.92 -0.64
CA LEU A 329 -10.84 -0.92 -0.05
C LEU A 329 -11.43 -2.33 0.02
N MET A 330 -11.20 -3.18 -0.99
CA MET A 330 -11.62 -4.58 -0.97
C MET A 330 -10.92 -5.35 0.16
N ARG A 331 -9.60 -5.16 0.32
CA ARG A 331 -8.84 -5.73 1.46
C ARG A 331 -9.42 -5.32 2.82
N TYR A 332 -9.89 -4.08 2.92
CA TYR A 332 -10.58 -3.60 4.12
C TYR A 332 -11.92 -4.33 4.37
N LEU A 333 -12.73 -4.55 3.32
CA LEU A 333 -14.02 -5.24 3.42
C LEU A 333 -13.89 -6.75 3.70
N GLU A 334 -12.79 -7.35 3.26
CA GLU A 334 -12.48 -8.76 3.48
C GLU A 334 -12.08 -9.07 4.94
N ARG A 335 -11.66 -8.07 5.72
CA ARG A 335 -11.19 -8.31 7.09
C ARG A 335 -12.31 -8.56 8.10
N PRO A 336 -12.10 -9.48 9.08
CA PRO A 336 -12.97 -9.62 10.24
C PRO A 336 -12.88 -8.38 11.14
N MET A 337 -14.03 -7.93 11.66
CA MET A 337 -14.06 -6.81 12.61
C MET A 337 -13.52 -7.27 13.97
N ALA A 338 -12.94 -6.34 14.75
CA ALA A 338 -12.33 -6.61 16.05
C ALA A 338 -13.22 -7.37 17.06
N PHE A 339 -14.54 -7.37 16.89
CA PHE A 339 -15.52 -8.04 17.75
C PHE A 339 -16.31 -9.16 17.04
N SER A 340 -15.96 -9.51 15.80
CA SER A 340 -16.62 -10.53 14.98
C SER A 340 -15.60 -11.54 14.47
N THR A 341 -15.87 -12.83 14.66
CA THR A 341 -15.05 -13.91 14.11
C THR A 341 -15.21 -14.08 12.59
N SER A 342 -16.22 -13.44 11.97
CA SER A 342 -16.45 -13.49 10.52
C SER A 342 -16.14 -12.16 9.83
N ALA A 343 -15.55 -12.27 8.63
CA ALA A 343 -15.38 -11.18 7.67
C ALA A 343 -16.73 -10.55 7.27
N LYS A 344 -16.74 -9.25 6.96
CA LYS A 344 -17.96 -8.57 6.47
C LYS A 344 -18.42 -9.12 5.12
N PHE A 345 -17.46 -9.35 4.23
CA PHE A 345 -17.67 -9.99 2.94
C PHE A 345 -16.56 -11.01 2.66
N GLN A 346 -16.92 -12.09 1.98
CA GLN A 346 -15.94 -12.87 1.22
C GLN A 346 -15.81 -12.23 -0.17
N VAL A 347 -14.65 -11.65 -0.47
CA VAL A 347 -14.42 -10.91 -1.72
C VAL A 347 -13.91 -11.85 -2.79
N VAL A 348 -14.49 -11.79 -3.99
CA VAL A 348 -14.01 -12.48 -5.19
C VAL A 348 -13.66 -11.42 -6.22
N LYS A 349 -12.40 -11.37 -6.64
CA LYS A 349 -11.88 -10.32 -7.54
C LYS A 349 -11.70 -10.86 -8.96
N PHE A 350 -12.02 -10.03 -9.95
CA PHE A 350 -11.87 -10.29 -11.38
C PHE A 350 -11.10 -9.15 -12.05
N GLU A 351 -10.10 -9.49 -12.86
CA GLU A 351 -9.38 -8.54 -13.72
C GLU A 351 -9.57 -8.91 -15.20
N PHE A 352 -10.31 -8.09 -15.95
CA PHE A 352 -10.64 -8.36 -17.36
C PHE A 352 -9.53 -7.95 -18.34
N GLU A 353 -8.31 -7.70 -17.87
CA GLU A 353 -7.18 -7.38 -18.75
C GLU A 353 -6.70 -8.63 -19.52
N SER A 354 -6.89 -9.84 -18.96
CA SER A 354 -6.48 -11.11 -19.56
C SER A 354 -7.63 -11.98 -20.07
N VAL A 355 -8.88 -11.64 -19.77
CA VAL A 355 -10.05 -12.49 -20.08
C VAL A 355 -10.59 -12.17 -21.47
N THR A 356 -10.71 -13.22 -22.30
CA THR A 356 -11.14 -13.09 -23.69
C THR A 356 -12.54 -13.65 -23.96
N SER A 357 -12.97 -14.66 -23.19
CA SER A 357 -14.24 -15.35 -23.40
C SER A 357 -15.12 -15.38 -22.13
N LEU A 358 -16.40 -15.76 -22.29
CA LEU A 358 -17.31 -16.03 -21.18
C LEU A 358 -16.93 -17.30 -20.42
N ASP A 359 -16.39 -18.31 -21.11
CA ASP A 359 -15.89 -19.55 -20.53
C ASP A 359 -14.76 -19.28 -19.52
N ASP A 360 -13.79 -18.42 -19.88
CA ASP A 360 -12.68 -18.02 -19.01
C ASP A 360 -13.19 -17.44 -17.67
N CYS A 361 -14.22 -16.60 -17.71
CA CYS A 361 -14.81 -16.00 -16.51
C CYS A 361 -15.55 -17.02 -15.64
N ILE A 362 -16.21 -18.00 -16.26
CA ILE A 362 -16.91 -19.06 -15.53
C ILE A 362 -15.91 -19.97 -14.84
N ASP A 363 -14.80 -20.30 -15.51
CA ASP A 363 -13.73 -21.09 -14.93
C ASP A 363 -13.10 -20.38 -13.73
N GLU A 364 -12.83 -19.07 -13.81
CA GLU A 364 -12.34 -18.27 -12.67
C GLU A 364 -13.35 -18.23 -11.50
N LEU A 365 -14.65 -18.12 -11.79
CA LEU A 365 -15.70 -18.18 -10.76
C LEU A 365 -15.80 -19.56 -10.08
N VAL A 366 -15.50 -20.64 -10.81
CA VAL A 366 -15.46 -22.01 -10.28
C VAL A 366 -14.21 -22.22 -9.45
N GLU A 367 -13.04 -21.77 -9.90
CA GLU A 367 -11.76 -21.84 -9.16
C GLU A 367 -11.85 -21.10 -7.81
N GLN A 368 -12.48 -19.93 -7.79
CA GLN A 368 -12.72 -19.13 -6.58
C GLN A 368 -13.86 -19.70 -5.70
N ASN A 369 -14.39 -20.89 -6.03
CA ASN A 369 -15.46 -21.60 -5.32
C ASN A 369 -16.79 -20.83 -5.20
N PHE A 370 -17.01 -19.81 -6.03
CA PHE A 370 -18.26 -19.05 -6.05
C PHE A 370 -19.36 -19.77 -6.84
N LEU A 371 -19.05 -20.22 -8.06
CA LEU A 371 -19.91 -21.11 -8.84
C LEU A 371 -19.58 -22.57 -8.53
N ARG A 372 -20.61 -23.39 -8.28
CA ARG A 372 -20.45 -24.82 -8.00
C ARG A 372 -21.42 -25.65 -8.83
N THR A 373 -21.01 -26.83 -9.29
CA THR A 373 -21.89 -27.77 -9.99
C THR A 373 -22.80 -28.57 -9.04
N ASN A 374 -22.47 -28.58 -7.74
CA ASN A 374 -23.24 -29.24 -6.69
C ASN A 374 -24.04 -28.22 -5.87
N GLN A 375 -25.23 -28.62 -5.40
CA GLN A 375 -26.04 -27.78 -4.51
C GLN A 375 -25.33 -27.53 -3.18
N TRP A 376 -25.44 -26.31 -2.64
CA TRP A 376 -24.90 -25.98 -1.34
C TRP A 376 -25.62 -26.75 -0.23
N SER A 377 -24.86 -27.31 0.72
CA SER A 377 -25.42 -28.01 1.89
C SER A 377 -25.91 -27.01 2.95
N ASN A 378 -27.01 -27.34 3.62
CA ASN A 378 -27.66 -26.48 4.63
C ASN A 378 -26.76 -26.10 5.83
N GLU A 379 -25.67 -26.83 6.08
CA GLU A 379 -24.75 -26.58 7.21
C GLU A 379 -23.66 -25.54 6.90
N GLN A 380 -23.38 -25.23 5.62
CA GLN A 380 -22.28 -24.33 5.22
C GLN A 380 -22.70 -22.86 5.01
N GLN A 381 -23.97 -22.49 5.24
CA GLN A 381 -24.56 -21.39 4.47
C GLN A 381 -25.57 -20.47 5.19
N SER A 382 -25.41 -20.14 6.47
CA SER A 382 -26.40 -19.30 7.16
C SER A 382 -26.08 -17.81 7.31
N SER A 383 -24.90 -17.29 6.91
CA SER A 383 -24.64 -15.84 7.05
C SER A 383 -23.57 -15.18 6.17
N THR A 384 -22.79 -15.92 5.38
CA THR A 384 -21.68 -15.34 4.61
C THR A 384 -22.19 -14.49 3.45
N LYS A 385 -21.83 -13.20 3.43
CA LYS A 385 -22.10 -12.28 2.32
C LYS A 385 -20.94 -12.30 1.34
N TYR A 386 -21.21 -12.46 0.05
CA TYR A 386 -20.19 -12.39 -1.00
C TYR A 386 -20.12 -11.00 -1.63
N LEU A 387 -18.93 -10.56 -2.01
CA LEU A 387 -18.72 -9.33 -2.80
C LEU A 387 -17.89 -9.66 -4.04
N LEU A 388 -18.51 -9.60 -5.21
CA LEU A 388 -17.86 -9.78 -6.50
C LEU A 388 -17.31 -8.43 -6.97
N TYR A 389 -15.99 -8.29 -7.01
CA TYR A 389 -15.30 -7.10 -7.50
C TYR A 389 -14.82 -7.30 -8.95
N PHE A 390 -15.46 -6.59 -9.87
CA PHE A 390 -15.11 -6.59 -11.28
C PHE A 390 -14.30 -5.34 -11.64
N ALA A 391 -12.99 -5.51 -11.87
CA ALA A 391 -12.07 -4.43 -12.15
C ALA A 391 -12.03 -4.08 -13.65
N ASN A 392 -12.29 -2.82 -13.97
CA ASN A 392 -12.16 -2.25 -15.32
C ASN A 392 -12.86 -3.02 -16.45
N ILE A 393 -14.18 -3.25 -16.33
CA ILE A 393 -14.94 -3.89 -17.40
C ILE A 393 -14.94 -3.01 -18.64
N GLN A 394 -14.37 -3.53 -19.73
CA GLN A 394 -14.37 -2.91 -21.05
C GLN A 394 -14.76 -3.89 -22.18
N ASN A 395 -14.69 -5.20 -21.92
CA ASN A 395 -14.95 -6.24 -22.92
C ASN A 395 -16.41 -6.74 -22.88
N SER A 396 -16.82 -7.44 -23.94
CA SER A 396 -18.13 -8.11 -24.04
C SER A 396 -18.27 -9.22 -23.01
N ALA A 397 -17.21 -10.02 -22.79
CA ALA A 397 -17.20 -11.14 -21.85
C ALA A 397 -17.65 -10.72 -20.43
N GLY A 398 -17.10 -9.64 -19.87
CA GLY A 398 -17.53 -9.14 -18.56
C GLY A 398 -18.99 -8.69 -18.52
N THR A 399 -19.53 -8.20 -19.64
CA THR A 399 -20.96 -7.86 -19.74
C THR A 399 -21.83 -9.12 -19.73
N ASP A 400 -21.39 -10.18 -20.39
CA ASP A 400 -22.17 -11.41 -20.53
C ASP A 400 -22.16 -12.25 -19.25
N VAL A 401 -21.05 -12.28 -18.50
CA VAL A 401 -21.00 -12.85 -17.14
C VAL A 401 -21.97 -12.15 -16.20
N LEU A 402 -22.05 -10.82 -16.28
CA LEU A 402 -22.98 -10.07 -15.44
C LEU A 402 -24.43 -10.38 -15.78
N LYS A 403 -24.79 -10.50 -17.07
CA LYS A 403 -26.14 -10.92 -17.47
C LYS A 403 -26.45 -12.31 -16.92
N LEU A 404 -25.50 -13.23 -17.02
CA LEU A 404 -25.60 -14.60 -16.53
C LEU A 404 -25.91 -14.61 -15.02
N LEU A 405 -25.10 -13.90 -14.21
CA LEU A 405 -25.29 -13.83 -12.76
C LEU A 405 -26.59 -13.11 -12.36
N LEU A 406 -26.96 -12.03 -13.05
CA LEU A 406 -28.15 -11.23 -12.73
C LEU A 406 -29.47 -11.87 -13.18
N ASN A 407 -29.40 -12.93 -13.98
CA ASN A 407 -30.56 -13.69 -14.47
C ASN A 407 -30.67 -15.07 -13.79
N GLY A 408 -29.95 -15.28 -12.67
CA GLY A 408 -30.06 -16.52 -11.90
C GLY A 408 -31.47 -16.80 -11.39
N GLU A 409 -31.90 -18.05 -11.54
CA GLU A 409 -33.19 -18.51 -11.05
C GLU A 409 -33.07 -18.93 -9.58
N SER A 410 -34.02 -18.54 -8.73
CA SER A 410 -34.04 -18.99 -7.34
C SER A 410 -34.41 -20.48 -7.27
N SER A 411 -33.45 -21.33 -6.87
CA SER A 411 -33.67 -22.78 -6.68
C SER A 411 -34.08 -23.13 -5.24
N SER A 412 -33.62 -22.35 -4.27
CA SER A 412 -34.00 -22.40 -2.86
C SER A 412 -33.91 -20.97 -2.28
N GLY A 413 -34.53 -20.68 -1.12
CA GLY A 413 -34.48 -19.33 -0.53
C GLY A 413 -33.05 -18.80 -0.29
N THR A 414 -32.04 -19.66 -0.31
CA THR A 414 -30.63 -19.36 -0.01
C THR A 414 -29.67 -19.50 -1.20
N CYS A 415 -30.09 -20.11 -2.31
CA CYS A 415 -29.26 -20.30 -3.51
C CYS A 415 -29.97 -19.95 -4.83
N GLN A 416 -29.18 -19.43 -5.76
CA GLN A 416 -29.55 -19.22 -7.15
C GLN A 416 -28.86 -20.26 -8.05
N LYS A 417 -29.49 -20.59 -9.17
CA LYS A 417 -28.95 -21.49 -10.20
C LYS A 417 -28.94 -20.81 -11.56
N VAL A 418 -27.98 -21.18 -12.39
CA VAL A 418 -27.89 -20.79 -13.79
C VAL A 418 -27.47 -21.99 -14.63
N SER A 419 -28.14 -22.18 -15.75
CA SER A 419 -27.72 -23.11 -16.79
C SER A 419 -26.89 -22.39 -17.85
N TYR A 420 -25.69 -22.90 -18.13
CA TYR A 420 -24.82 -22.40 -19.18
C TYR A 420 -24.26 -23.55 -20.03
N THR A 421 -24.14 -23.32 -21.33
CA THR A 421 -23.56 -24.28 -22.28
C THR A 421 -22.28 -23.68 -22.80
N ARG A 422 -21.15 -24.36 -22.55
CA ARG A 422 -19.81 -23.91 -22.97
C ARG A 422 -19.72 -23.85 -24.50
N GLU A 423 -18.92 -22.94 -25.02
CA GLU A 423 -18.80 -22.75 -26.47
C GLU A 423 -18.17 -23.98 -27.16
N GLU A 424 -17.28 -24.69 -26.47
CA GLU A 424 -16.60 -25.89 -26.98
C GLU A 424 -17.48 -27.16 -26.93
N ASP A 425 -18.40 -27.26 -25.95
CA ASP A 425 -19.23 -28.44 -25.67
C ASP A 425 -20.72 -28.17 -25.95
N SER A 426 -21.07 -28.03 -27.23
CA SER A 426 -22.44 -27.77 -27.71
C SER A 426 -23.53 -28.80 -27.33
N LYS A 427 -23.20 -29.84 -26.54
CA LYS A 427 -24.10 -30.95 -26.19
C LYS A 427 -24.46 -31.07 -24.71
N SER A 428 -23.72 -30.44 -23.79
CA SER A 428 -23.98 -30.55 -22.34
C SER A 428 -24.12 -29.19 -21.68
N THR A 429 -25.36 -28.83 -21.35
CA THR A 429 -25.66 -27.68 -20.49
C THR A 429 -25.31 -28.02 -19.05
N ILE A 430 -24.37 -27.28 -18.46
CA ILE A 430 -23.98 -27.43 -17.06
C ILE A 430 -24.84 -26.49 -16.21
N VAL A 431 -25.33 -26.98 -15.08
CA VAL A 431 -26.05 -26.16 -14.09
C VAL A 431 -25.08 -25.78 -12.99
N TYR A 432 -24.90 -24.47 -12.80
CA TYR A 432 -24.11 -23.91 -11.72
C TYR A 432 -25.03 -23.33 -10.64
N TYR A 433 -24.61 -23.45 -9.38
CA TYR A 433 -25.27 -22.93 -8.18
C TYR A 433 -24.36 -21.92 -7.50
N PHE A 434 -24.96 -20.83 -6.99
CA PHE A 434 -24.27 -19.79 -6.23
C PHE A 434 -25.16 -19.22 -5.11
N PRO A 435 -24.54 -18.62 -4.07
CA PRO A 435 -25.28 -18.05 -2.93
C PRO A 435 -26.23 -16.93 -3.35
N SER A 436 -27.41 -16.85 -2.73
CA SER A 436 -28.37 -15.74 -2.97
C SER A 436 -27.92 -14.41 -2.34
N MET A 437 -27.03 -14.44 -1.34
CA MET A 437 -26.55 -13.25 -0.62
C MET A 437 -25.19 -12.80 -1.16
N PHE A 438 -25.21 -12.10 -2.30
CA PHE A 438 -24.01 -11.52 -2.91
C PHE A 438 -24.22 -10.06 -3.30
N HIS A 439 -23.13 -9.32 -3.38
CA HIS A 439 -23.06 -7.95 -3.87
C HIS A 439 -22.12 -7.93 -5.08
N ILE A 440 -22.36 -7.03 -6.01
CA ILE A 440 -21.50 -6.79 -7.16
C ILE A 440 -21.00 -5.34 -7.11
N PHE A 441 -19.68 -5.19 -7.16
CA PHE A 441 -19.01 -3.92 -7.31
C PHE A 441 -18.24 -3.87 -8.63
N ILE A 442 -18.60 -2.93 -9.51
CA ILE A 442 -18.00 -2.78 -10.85
C ILE A 442 -17.20 -1.49 -10.92
N THR A 443 -16.04 -1.53 -11.57
CA THR A 443 -15.32 -0.32 -11.99
C THR A 443 -15.14 -0.27 -13.50
N MET A 444 -15.29 0.91 -14.09
CA MET A 444 -15.14 1.14 -15.53
C MET A 444 -14.29 2.38 -15.79
N SER A 445 -13.43 2.34 -16.81
CA SER A 445 -12.61 3.49 -17.23
C SER A 445 -13.37 4.56 -18.00
N LYS A 446 -14.48 4.21 -18.65
CA LYS A 446 -15.39 5.12 -19.35
C LYS A 446 -16.81 4.56 -19.27
N ARG A 447 -17.81 5.41 -19.51
CA ARG A 447 -19.20 4.94 -19.64
C ARG A 447 -19.37 4.34 -21.04
N THR A 448 -19.20 3.03 -21.16
CA THR A 448 -19.39 2.32 -22.44
C THR A 448 -20.85 1.89 -22.64
N TRP A 449 -21.57 1.58 -21.56
CA TRP A 449 -22.98 1.19 -21.64
C TRP A 449 -23.91 2.38 -21.79
N SER A 450 -24.91 2.23 -22.67
CA SER A 450 -26.02 3.16 -22.77
C SER A 450 -26.89 3.12 -21.52
N THR A 451 -27.59 4.22 -21.23
CA THR A 451 -28.53 4.29 -20.10
C THR A 451 -29.72 3.35 -20.23
N GLU A 452 -29.96 2.84 -21.45
CA GLU A 452 -31.06 1.93 -21.75
C GLU A 452 -30.68 0.45 -21.58
N HIS A 453 -29.38 0.14 -21.47
CA HIS A 453 -28.86 -1.22 -21.34
C HIS A 453 -29.39 -1.91 -20.08
N GLU A 454 -29.82 -3.17 -20.20
CA GLU A 454 -30.50 -3.90 -19.11
C GLU A 454 -29.62 -4.05 -17.87
N VAL A 455 -28.34 -4.37 -18.06
CA VAL A 455 -27.36 -4.44 -16.97
C VAL A 455 -27.22 -3.07 -16.31
N TYR A 456 -27.17 -1.98 -17.10
CA TYR A 456 -26.98 -0.64 -16.55
C TYR A 456 -28.11 -0.24 -15.60
N LYS A 457 -29.36 -0.59 -15.90
CA LYS A 457 -30.54 -0.27 -15.08
C LYS A 457 -30.56 -0.98 -13.72
N LYS A 458 -29.91 -2.15 -13.59
CA LYS A 458 -29.85 -2.91 -12.33
C LYS A 458 -28.85 -2.32 -11.31
N PHE A 459 -27.93 -1.45 -11.73
CA PHE A 459 -26.86 -0.92 -10.89
C PHE A 459 -27.12 0.51 -10.42
N LYS A 460 -26.67 0.81 -9.20
CA LYS A 460 -26.53 2.19 -8.74
C LYS A 460 -25.17 2.73 -9.14
N TRP A 461 -25.19 3.74 -10.00
CA TRP A 461 -24.00 4.27 -10.64
C TRP A 461 -23.45 5.51 -9.95
N ILE A 462 -22.15 5.47 -9.60
CA ILE A 462 -21.43 6.58 -8.97
C ILE A 462 -20.43 7.16 -9.97
N PRO A 463 -20.67 8.40 -10.48
CA PRO A 463 -19.70 9.09 -11.31
C PRO A 463 -18.51 9.59 -10.48
N PHE A 464 -17.30 9.17 -10.83
CA PHE A 464 -16.06 9.77 -10.37
C PHE A 464 -15.75 11.00 -11.22
N LYS A 465 -16.34 12.14 -10.83
CA LYS A 465 -16.09 13.44 -11.47
C LYS A 465 -14.79 14.06 -10.97
N LEU A 466 -14.04 14.68 -11.87
CA LEU A 466 -12.77 15.37 -11.56
C LEU A 466 -12.95 16.58 -10.64
N GLU A 467 -14.08 17.27 -10.75
CA GLU A 467 -14.40 18.48 -9.99
C GLU A 467 -14.78 18.21 -8.53
N ASN A 468 -15.20 16.98 -8.23
CA ASN A 468 -15.62 16.60 -6.89
C ASN A 468 -14.44 16.07 -6.07
N PRO A 469 -14.40 16.30 -4.74
CA PRO A 469 -13.51 15.56 -3.86
C PRO A 469 -13.76 14.05 -4.07
N PRO A 470 -12.70 13.24 -4.20
CA PRO A 470 -11.35 13.48 -3.69
C PRO A 470 -10.33 14.08 -4.67
N TRP A 471 -10.68 14.20 -5.95
CA TRP A 471 -9.70 14.48 -7.00
C TRP A 471 -9.35 15.97 -7.12
N ASN A 472 -10.21 16.82 -6.58
CA ASN A 472 -9.93 18.24 -6.45
C ASN A 472 -8.70 18.45 -5.54
N GLY A 473 -7.65 19.04 -6.12
CA GLY A 473 -6.37 19.27 -5.46
C GLY A 473 -5.47 18.04 -5.39
N LEU A 474 -5.90 16.83 -5.81
CA LEU A 474 -5.10 15.59 -5.65
C LEU A 474 -3.70 15.72 -6.24
N LEU A 475 -3.59 16.22 -7.48
CA LEU A 475 -2.30 16.38 -8.13
C LEU A 475 -1.41 17.35 -7.35
N LYS A 476 -1.98 18.47 -6.89
CA LYS A 476 -1.26 19.44 -6.05
C LYS A 476 -0.75 18.79 -4.77
N ARG A 477 -1.61 18.07 -4.04
CA ARG A 477 -1.26 17.37 -2.78
C ARG A 477 -0.19 16.29 -2.99
N HIS A 478 -0.31 15.50 -4.07
CA HIS A 478 0.63 14.43 -4.39
C HIS A 478 2.02 14.97 -4.70
N LEU A 479 2.12 15.95 -5.60
CA LEU A 479 3.41 16.55 -5.95
C LEU A 479 4.02 17.29 -4.76
N TRP A 480 3.21 18.00 -3.97
CA TRP A 480 3.67 18.68 -2.76
C TRP A 480 4.22 17.70 -1.71
N ARG A 481 3.50 16.60 -1.43
CA ARG A 481 3.97 15.54 -0.51
C ARG A 481 5.30 14.94 -0.99
N ARG A 482 5.45 14.66 -2.29
CA ARG A 482 6.71 14.12 -2.85
C ARG A 482 7.86 15.13 -2.73
N MET A 483 7.59 16.40 -2.96
CA MET A 483 8.60 17.46 -2.82
C MET A 483 9.07 17.58 -1.36
N ILE A 484 8.15 17.59 -0.39
CA ILE A 484 8.49 17.59 1.04
C ILE A 484 9.36 16.38 1.39
N ASP A 485 8.96 15.18 0.97
CA ASP A 485 9.66 13.93 1.25
C ASP A 485 11.12 13.97 0.75
N ILE A 486 11.33 14.38 -0.50
CA ILE A 486 12.67 14.47 -1.10
C ILE A 486 13.50 15.57 -0.44
N ASN A 487 12.93 16.76 -0.21
CA ASN A 487 13.64 17.86 0.41
C ASN A 487 14.16 17.49 1.80
N ILE A 488 13.39 16.73 2.57
CA ILE A 488 13.77 16.30 3.92
C ILE A 488 14.79 15.16 3.85
N ARG A 489 14.60 14.17 2.97
CA ARG A 489 15.54 13.04 2.83
C ARG A 489 16.92 13.48 2.36
N GLU A 490 16.96 14.42 1.43
CA GLU A 490 18.19 14.88 0.80
C GLU A 490 18.71 16.19 1.38
N ASN A 491 18.04 16.73 2.40
CA ASN A 491 18.35 18.01 3.03
C ASN A 491 18.48 19.17 2.00
N ARG A 492 17.59 19.16 0.99
CA ARG A 492 17.53 20.21 -0.04
C ARG A 492 16.71 21.39 0.48
N LEU A 493 17.19 22.61 0.19
CA LEU A 493 16.42 23.82 0.42
C LEU A 493 15.22 23.87 -0.52
N VAL A 494 14.14 24.50 -0.06
CA VAL A 494 12.94 24.70 -0.87
C VAL A 494 13.26 25.66 -2.03
N ASP A 495 13.25 25.13 -3.25
CA ASP A 495 13.42 25.93 -4.46
C ASP A 495 12.09 26.55 -4.90
N ASN A 496 12.01 27.88 -4.79
CA ASN A 496 10.84 28.66 -5.21
C ASN A 496 10.56 28.54 -6.72
N GLU A 497 11.58 28.33 -7.55
CA GLU A 497 11.40 28.17 -8.99
C GLU A 497 10.83 26.80 -9.33
N LEU A 498 11.27 25.75 -8.64
CA LEU A 498 10.65 24.42 -8.71
C LEU A 498 9.18 24.47 -8.27
N ILE A 499 8.86 25.16 -7.17
CA ILE A 499 7.47 25.34 -6.70
C ILE A 499 6.60 25.98 -7.78
N LYS A 500 7.06 27.09 -8.39
CA LYS A 500 6.33 27.75 -9.50
C LYS A 500 6.13 26.81 -10.68
N THR A 501 7.14 26.01 -11.00
CA THR A 501 7.10 25.05 -12.10
C THR A 501 6.11 23.91 -11.82
N LEU A 502 6.09 23.35 -10.61
CA LEU A 502 5.12 22.34 -10.19
C LEU A 502 3.70 22.91 -10.14
N GLN A 503 3.52 24.14 -9.65
CA GLN A 503 2.23 24.83 -9.69
C GLN A 503 1.75 24.99 -11.13
N TRP A 504 2.63 25.41 -12.04
CA TRP A 504 2.33 25.48 -13.47
C TRP A 504 1.89 24.12 -14.01
N VAL A 505 2.62 23.03 -13.76
CA VAL A 505 2.23 21.66 -14.20
C VAL A 505 0.85 21.27 -13.68
N THR A 506 0.53 21.56 -12.42
CA THR A 506 -0.80 21.27 -11.87
C THR A 506 -1.90 22.05 -12.59
N ASN A 507 -1.62 23.30 -12.94
CA ASN A 507 -2.53 24.17 -13.69
C ASN A 507 -2.67 23.73 -15.15
N VAL A 508 -1.61 23.22 -15.79
CA VAL A 508 -1.68 22.62 -17.14
C VAL A 508 -2.72 21.50 -17.16
N TRP A 509 -2.66 20.58 -16.19
CA TRP A 509 -3.62 19.48 -16.09
C TRP A 509 -5.05 19.97 -15.85
N GLN A 510 -5.25 20.95 -14.96
CA GLN A 510 -6.58 21.53 -14.70
C GLN A 510 -7.16 22.18 -15.95
N ARG A 511 -6.40 23.09 -16.59
CA ARG A 511 -6.82 23.82 -17.79
C ARG A 511 -7.05 22.89 -18.98
N TYR A 512 -6.26 21.84 -19.12
CA TYR A 512 -6.46 20.81 -20.13
C TYR A 512 -7.86 20.19 -20.00
N ASN A 513 -8.22 19.72 -18.79
CA ASN A 513 -9.52 19.11 -18.55
C ASN A 513 -10.67 20.12 -18.69
N GLU A 514 -10.52 21.35 -18.20
CA GLU A 514 -11.51 22.43 -18.40
C GLU A 514 -11.74 22.75 -19.88
N CYS A 515 -10.66 22.80 -20.67
CA CYS A 515 -10.76 23.04 -22.11
C CYS A 515 -11.47 21.89 -22.82
N LEU A 516 -11.17 20.63 -22.48
CA LEU A 516 -11.87 19.48 -23.04
C LEU A 516 -13.36 19.44 -22.71
N GLN A 517 -13.74 19.85 -21.50
CA GLN A 517 -15.15 20.01 -21.15
C GLN A 517 -15.83 21.05 -22.03
N LYS A 518 -15.19 22.21 -22.24
CA LYS A 518 -15.70 23.28 -23.14
C LYS A 518 -15.81 22.80 -24.58
N LEU A 519 -14.85 22.01 -25.06
CA LEU A 519 -14.87 21.39 -26.40
C LEU A 519 -15.84 20.19 -26.49
N SER A 520 -16.52 19.84 -25.39
CA SER A 520 -17.41 18.68 -25.28
C SER A 520 -16.73 17.37 -25.70
N LEU A 521 -15.46 17.20 -25.31
CA LEU A 521 -14.63 16.00 -25.53
C LEU A 521 -14.42 15.28 -24.19
N GLN A 522 -15.53 14.84 -23.56
CA GLN A 522 -15.49 14.24 -22.22
C GLN A 522 -14.74 12.89 -22.20
N ASP A 523 -14.69 12.19 -23.33
CA ASP A 523 -13.99 10.91 -23.44
C ASP A 523 -12.46 11.05 -23.47
N ALA A 524 -11.97 12.26 -23.72
CA ALA A 524 -10.55 12.59 -23.71
C ALA A 524 -10.03 13.07 -22.35
N LEU A 525 -10.88 13.14 -21.32
CA LEU A 525 -10.50 13.59 -19.99
C LEU A 525 -9.46 12.66 -19.36
N LEU A 526 -8.46 13.26 -18.70
CA LEU A 526 -7.35 12.55 -18.08
C LEU A 526 -7.34 12.81 -16.58
N GLY A 527 -7.29 11.73 -15.81
CA GLY A 527 -7.08 11.80 -14.38
C GLY A 527 -5.67 12.24 -14.00
N PRO A 528 -5.49 12.69 -12.76
CA PRO A 528 -4.22 13.27 -12.29
C PRO A 528 -3.09 12.26 -12.16
N ALA A 529 -3.37 10.94 -12.12
CA ALA A 529 -2.33 9.93 -11.96
C ALA A 529 -1.33 9.89 -13.12
N LEU A 530 -1.71 10.38 -14.30
CA LEU A 530 -0.79 10.53 -15.43
C LEU A 530 0.41 11.44 -15.09
N PHE A 531 0.20 12.39 -14.18
CA PHE A 531 1.17 13.40 -13.78
C PHE A 531 1.90 13.04 -12.47
N PHE A 532 1.62 11.88 -11.88
CA PHE A 532 2.20 11.49 -10.59
C PHE A 532 3.71 11.25 -10.65
N ASP A 533 4.19 10.84 -11.82
CA ASP A 533 5.59 10.56 -12.11
C ASP A 533 6.36 11.82 -12.54
N CYS A 534 5.80 13.02 -12.31
CA CYS A 534 6.50 14.27 -12.58
C CYS A 534 7.87 14.27 -11.86
N PRO A 535 8.97 14.62 -12.56
CA PRO A 535 10.28 14.81 -11.95
C PRO A 535 10.26 15.92 -10.89
N MET A 536 11.21 15.86 -9.96
CA MET A 536 11.35 16.84 -8.86
C MET A 536 12.57 17.74 -9.06
N GLU A 537 12.99 17.87 -10.32
CA GLU A 537 14.08 18.71 -10.80
C GLU A 537 13.56 19.53 -11.97
N ARG A 538 13.79 20.85 -11.93
CA ARG A 538 13.14 21.81 -12.83
C ARG A 538 13.42 21.50 -14.29
N GLU A 539 14.66 21.17 -14.62
CA GLU A 539 15.15 20.93 -15.98
C GLU A 539 14.42 19.74 -16.60
N ASN A 540 14.25 18.67 -15.82
CA ASN A 540 13.65 17.41 -16.27
C ASN A 540 12.12 17.52 -16.46
N ILE A 541 11.45 18.46 -15.79
CA ILE A 541 9.99 18.64 -15.88
C ILE A 541 9.56 19.02 -17.30
N PHE A 542 10.31 19.88 -17.98
CA PHE A 542 9.96 20.37 -19.31
C PHE A 542 10.01 19.25 -20.36
N GLU A 543 11.13 18.51 -20.42
CA GLU A 543 11.28 17.37 -21.33
C GLU A 543 10.24 16.27 -21.04
N TRP A 544 9.98 16.01 -19.76
CA TRP A 544 8.97 15.04 -19.33
C TRP A 544 7.56 15.43 -19.80
N LEU A 545 7.15 16.68 -19.60
CA LEU A 545 5.81 17.14 -19.98
C LEU A 545 5.62 17.09 -21.50
N GLN A 546 6.63 17.52 -22.25
CA GLN A 546 6.65 17.42 -23.71
C GLN A 546 6.49 15.96 -24.16
N THR A 547 7.24 15.05 -23.56
CA THR A 547 7.18 13.61 -23.88
C THR A 547 5.79 13.04 -23.60
N LYS A 548 5.22 13.30 -22.40
CA LYS A 548 3.87 12.84 -22.05
C LYS A 548 2.79 13.43 -22.96
N TRP A 549 2.93 14.69 -23.35
CA TRP A 549 1.98 15.32 -24.28
C TRP A 549 2.00 14.62 -25.64
N ASN A 550 3.18 14.44 -26.22
CA ASN A 550 3.33 13.90 -27.57
C ASN A 550 2.99 12.40 -27.65
N THR A 551 3.26 11.64 -26.58
CA THR A 551 3.04 10.19 -26.54
C THR A 551 1.63 9.79 -26.12
N ILE A 552 0.97 10.56 -25.26
CA ILE A 552 -0.32 10.18 -24.65
C ILE A 552 -1.41 11.18 -25.00
N VAL A 553 -1.22 12.47 -24.70
CA VAL A 553 -2.27 13.49 -24.86
C VAL A 553 -2.65 13.67 -26.33
N ALA A 554 -1.66 13.86 -27.20
CA ALA A 554 -1.90 14.18 -28.60
C ALA A 554 -2.57 13.04 -29.38
N PRO A 555 -2.12 11.77 -29.29
CA PRO A 555 -2.81 10.65 -29.94
C PRO A 555 -4.24 10.47 -29.44
N LEU A 556 -4.46 10.59 -28.13
CA LEU A 556 -5.77 10.42 -27.50
C LEU A 556 -6.77 11.48 -27.95
N VAL A 557 -6.38 12.76 -27.97
CA VAL A 557 -7.26 13.83 -28.46
C VAL A 557 -7.58 13.66 -29.94
N ARG A 558 -6.63 13.20 -30.76
CA ARG A 558 -6.87 12.88 -32.18
C ARG A 558 -7.94 11.81 -32.34
N GLU A 559 -7.77 10.68 -31.65
CA GLU A 559 -8.70 9.55 -31.71
C GLU A 559 -10.13 9.98 -31.35
N PHE A 560 -10.32 10.70 -30.24
CA PHE A 560 -11.65 11.13 -29.81
C PHE A 560 -12.23 12.25 -30.68
N SER A 561 -11.41 13.13 -31.24
CA SER A 561 -11.86 14.14 -32.20
C SER A 561 -12.36 13.50 -33.49
N MET A 562 -11.65 12.49 -34.00
CA MET A 562 -12.07 11.73 -35.18
C MET A 562 -13.37 10.96 -34.91
N ASN A 563 -13.47 10.26 -33.78
CA ASN A 563 -14.68 9.50 -33.41
C ASN A 563 -15.91 10.38 -33.25
N LYS A 564 -15.78 11.58 -32.67
CA LYS A 564 -16.89 12.53 -32.54
C LYS A 564 -17.39 13.04 -33.90
N CYS A 565 -16.50 13.19 -34.87
CA CYS A 565 -16.86 13.61 -36.22
C CYS A 565 -17.38 12.45 -37.11
N ALA A 566 -17.04 11.21 -36.79
CA ALA A 566 -17.53 10.00 -37.48
C ALA A 566 -18.96 9.59 -37.06
N GLN A 567 -19.49 10.11 -35.94
CA GLN A 567 -20.87 9.89 -35.52
C GLN A 567 -21.85 10.65 -36.45
N PRO A 568 -22.75 9.97 -37.18
CA PRO A 568 -23.72 10.66 -38.02
C PRO A 568 -24.69 11.45 -37.13
N LYS A 569 -24.76 12.77 -37.33
CA LYS A 569 -25.84 13.58 -36.75
C LYS A 569 -27.18 12.99 -37.21
N PRO A 570 -28.18 12.78 -36.33
CA PRO A 570 -29.51 12.41 -36.78
C PRO A 570 -30.12 13.60 -37.51
N LYS A 571 -30.03 13.62 -38.84
CA LYS A 571 -30.79 14.54 -39.69
C LYS A 571 -32.07 13.83 -40.10
N ALA A 572 -33.18 14.51 -39.87
CA ALA A 572 -34.51 14.12 -40.33
C ALA A 572 -34.49 13.78 -41.83
N SER A 573 -35.11 12.64 -42.15
CA SER A 573 -35.58 12.21 -43.47
C SER A 573 -34.67 12.52 -44.67
N THR A 574 -33.88 11.53 -45.10
CA THR A 574 -33.56 11.37 -46.53
C THR A 574 -33.29 9.90 -46.83
N SER A 575 -33.81 9.45 -47.97
CA SER A 575 -33.99 8.06 -48.40
C SER A 575 -32.73 7.17 -48.34
N ALA A 576 -32.94 5.90 -48.01
CA ALA A 576 -31.95 4.82 -47.82
C ALA A 576 -30.95 4.62 -48.98
N THR A 577 -31.26 5.11 -50.18
CA THR A 577 -30.41 4.98 -51.37
C THR A 577 -29.18 5.90 -51.35
N ALA A 578 -29.19 7.00 -50.59
CA ALA A 578 -28.03 7.92 -50.50
C ALA A 578 -26.95 7.45 -49.49
N ALA A 579 -27.34 6.66 -48.48
CA ALA A 579 -26.42 6.13 -47.47
C ALA A 579 -25.50 5.04 -48.05
N ALA A 580 -26.02 4.19 -48.95
CA ALA A 580 -25.24 3.13 -49.59
C ALA A 580 -24.15 3.69 -50.53
N THR A 581 -24.43 4.79 -51.22
CA THR A 581 -23.47 5.43 -52.15
C THR A 581 -22.34 6.15 -51.42
N ALA A 582 -22.60 6.71 -50.22
CA ALA A 582 -21.58 7.34 -49.39
C ALA A 582 -20.59 6.31 -48.80
N ILE A 583 -21.10 5.14 -48.37
CA ILE A 583 -20.27 4.04 -47.86
C ILE A 583 -19.44 3.39 -48.98
N ALA A 584 -19.95 3.36 -50.22
CA ALA A 584 -19.18 2.87 -51.36
C ALA A 584 -18.05 3.83 -51.80
N SER A 585 -18.19 5.13 -51.54
CA SER A 585 -17.16 6.14 -51.86
C SER A 585 -16.02 6.22 -50.85
N SER A 586 -16.21 5.78 -49.60
CA SER A 586 -15.16 5.77 -48.56
C SER A 586 -14.16 4.62 -48.72
N LEU A 587 -14.52 3.55 -49.42
CA LEU A 587 -13.66 2.38 -49.65
C LEU A 587 -12.73 2.52 -50.87
N ARG A 588 -12.77 3.64 -51.61
CA ARG A 588 -12.04 3.80 -52.88
C ARG A 588 -10.94 4.87 -52.90
N ALA A 589 -10.65 5.54 -51.78
CA ALA A 589 -9.57 6.52 -51.71
C ALA A 589 -8.33 5.94 -51.03
N ASN A 590 -7.60 5.08 -51.75
CA ASN A 590 -6.21 4.76 -51.43
C ASN A 590 -5.29 5.66 -52.25
N SER A 591 -4.25 6.17 -51.58
CA SER A 591 -3.05 6.86 -52.10
C SER A 591 -3.27 8.21 -52.80
N LEU A 592 -3.19 9.30 -52.02
CA LEU A 592 -2.38 10.53 -52.26
C LEU A 592 -2.76 11.60 -51.21
N GLU A 593 -1.75 12.30 -50.71
CA GLU A 593 -1.77 13.28 -49.61
C GLU A 593 -2.89 14.34 -49.72
N ILE A 594 -3.98 14.16 -48.96
CA ILE A 594 -4.93 15.22 -48.62
C ILE A 594 -5.33 14.97 -47.16
N SER A 595 -4.93 15.87 -46.24
CA SER A 595 -5.34 15.76 -44.83
C SER A 595 -6.87 15.74 -44.77
N THR A 596 -7.41 14.69 -44.15
CA THR A 596 -8.87 14.54 -44.07
C THR A 596 -9.43 15.71 -43.25
N PRO A 597 -10.67 16.19 -43.53
CA PRO A 597 -11.28 17.28 -42.74
C PRO A 597 -11.42 16.97 -41.24
N TYR A 598 -11.22 15.71 -40.84
CA TYR A 598 -11.19 15.26 -39.45
C TYR A 598 -9.82 15.52 -38.79
N GLU A 599 -8.73 15.42 -39.55
CA GLU A 599 -7.37 15.74 -39.12
C GLU A 599 -7.26 17.22 -38.74
N SER A 600 -7.86 18.11 -39.55
CA SER A 600 -7.81 19.56 -39.30
C SER A 600 -8.54 19.99 -38.03
N VAL A 601 -9.67 19.33 -37.70
CA VAL A 601 -10.41 19.55 -36.44
C VAL A 601 -9.57 19.10 -35.25
N ALA A 602 -8.93 17.94 -35.34
CA ALA A 602 -8.05 17.43 -34.29
C ALA A 602 -6.82 18.33 -34.09
N CYS A 603 -6.18 18.79 -35.17
CA CYS A 603 -5.06 19.73 -35.13
C CYS A 603 -5.46 21.07 -34.50
N THR A 604 -6.65 21.58 -34.83
CA THR A 604 -7.18 22.82 -34.23
C THR A 604 -7.46 22.64 -32.73
N ALA A 605 -8.06 21.52 -32.33
CA ALA A 605 -8.29 21.20 -30.92
C ALA A 605 -6.96 21.11 -30.14
N LEU A 606 -5.97 20.43 -30.69
CA LEU A 606 -4.62 20.32 -30.09
C LEU A 606 -3.93 21.68 -29.96
N TYR A 607 -4.04 22.54 -30.98
CA TYR A 607 -3.51 23.90 -30.94
C TYR A 607 -4.15 24.72 -29.81
N VAL A 608 -5.49 24.71 -29.73
CA VAL A 608 -6.22 25.43 -28.66
C VAL A 608 -5.82 24.89 -27.28
N LEU A 609 -5.72 23.57 -27.12
CA LEU A 609 -5.31 22.93 -25.88
C LEU A 609 -3.89 23.33 -25.48
N LEU A 610 -2.94 23.30 -26.42
CA LEU A 610 -1.54 23.69 -26.15
C LEU A 610 -1.45 25.14 -25.67
N HIS A 611 -2.13 26.07 -26.36
CA HIS A 611 -2.07 27.49 -26.01
C HIS A 611 -2.81 27.81 -24.72
N ARG A 612 -3.98 27.22 -24.46
CA ARG A 612 -4.75 27.50 -23.24
C ARG A 612 -4.24 26.75 -22.01
N ALA A 613 -3.75 25.53 -22.17
CA ALA A 613 -3.29 24.72 -21.06
C ALA A 613 -1.79 24.93 -20.76
N VAL A 614 -0.91 24.77 -21.75
CA VAL A 614 0.55 24.72 -21.56
C VAL A 614 1.19 26.11 -21.63
N SER A 615 0.84 26.91 -22.64
CA SER A 615 1.51 28.19 -22.89
C SER A 615 1.22 29.25 -21.80
N ARG A 616 0.03 29.20 -21.21
CA ARG A 616 -0.38 30.14 -20.15
C ARG A 616 0.41 29.90 -18.86
N ASP A 617 0.97 30.96 -18.30
CA ASP A 617 1.79 30.96 -17.06
C ASP A 617 2.98 29.99 -17.10
N CYS A 618 3.50 29.70 -18.30
CA CYS A 618 4.72 28.91 -18.45
C CYS A 618 5.90 29.66 -17.81
N PRO A 619 6.70 28.99 -16.96
CA PRO A 619 7.83 29.61 -16.25
C PRO A 619 9.03 29.95 -17.16
N LEU A 620 9.06 29.46 -18.40
CA LEU A 620 10.08 29.83 -19.39
C LEU A 620 9.77 31.21 -19.99
N THR A 621 10.80 31.98 -20.33
CA THR A 621 10.64 33.35 -20.86
C THR A 621 11.33 33.53 -22.21
N GLY A 622 10.87 34.52 -22.99
CA GLY A 622 11.49 34.90 -24.27
C GLY A 622 11.59 33.76 -25.29
N GLN A 623 12.76 33.64 -25.93
CA GLN A 623 13.02 32.68 -27.01
C GLN A 623 12.98 31.21 -26.56
N GLU A 624 13.37 30.93 -25.32
CA GLU A 624 13.36 29.56 -24.77
C GLU A 624 11.95 28.99 -24.72
N ARG A 625 10.97 29.82 -24.34
CA ARG A 625 9.55 29.43 -24.34
C ARG A 625 9.04 29.11 -25.75
N GLU A 626 9.42 29.91 -26.74
CA GLU A 626 8.99 29.70 -28.12
C GLU A 626 9.57 28.40 -28.69
N GLN A 627 10.87 28.15 -28.48
CA GLN A 627 11.52 26.91 -28.90
C GLN A 627 10.90 25.69 -28.21
N TYR A 628 10.63 25.79 -26.91
CA TYR A 628 9.99 24.71 -26.16
C TYR A 628 8.59 24.38 -26.71
N LEU A 629 7.74 25.38 -26.96
CA LEU A 629 6.38 25.16 -27.46
C LEU A 629 6.36 24.57 -28.88
N LEU A 630 7.38 24.84 -29.70
CA LEU A 630 7.48 24.25 -31.05
C LEU A 630 7.61 22.73 -31.03
N ASN A 631 8.18 22.16 -29.96
CA ASN A 631 8.38 20.71 -29.83
C ASN A 631 7.11 19.94 -29.47
N PHE A 632 6.00 20.64 -29.20
CA PHE A 632 4.71 20.02 -28.94
C PHE A 632 3.95 19.72 -30.22
N VAL A 633 3.34 18.54 -30.26
CA VAL A 633 2.38 18.19 -31.28
C VAL A 633 1.14 19.08 -31.14
N GLY A 634 0.79 19.79 -32.22
CA GLY A 634 -0.26 20.83 -32.22
C GLY A 634 0.27 22.27 -32.13
N SER A 635 1.58 22.49 -32.22
CA SER A 635 2.20 23.83 -32.14
C SER A 635 1.92 24.75 -33.33
N ARG A 636 1.53 24.20 -34.49
CA ARG A 636 1.19 24.96 -35.69
C ARG A 636 -0.17 24.52 -36.22
N LEU A 637 -1.02 25.48 -36.57
CA LEU A 637 -2.24 25.22 -37.35
C LEU A 637 -1.79 24.88 -38.79
N GLU A 638 -2.16 23.71 -39.29
CA GLU A 638 -1.93 23.38 -40.71
C GLU A 638 -2.69 24.41 -41.57
N GLY A 639 -1.94 25.24 -42.29
CA GLY A 639 -2.41 26.44 -42.98
C GLY A 639 -1.44 27.62 -42.94
N SER A 640 -0.44 27.61 -42.05
CA SER A 640 0.66 28.59 -42.02
C SER A 640 1.95 28.08 -42.70
N SER A 641 1.82 27.50 -43.90
CA SER A 641 2.95 27.30 -44.80
C SER A 641 3.13 28.53 -45.69
N SER A 642 3.84 29.54 -45.19
CA SER A 642 4.79 30.35 -45.99
C SER A 642 5.44 31.41 -45.12
N SER A 643 6.69 31.14 -44.75
CA SER A 643 7.70 32.17 -44.53
C SER A 643 8.00 32.87 -45.87
N SER A 644 7.08 33.70 -46.37
CA SER A 644 7.34 34.71 -47.41
C SER A 644 6.07 35.55 -47.65
N MET A 645 5.75 36.50 -46.77
CA MET A 645 4.99 37.73 -47.08
C MET A 645 4.79 38.56 -45.81
N ILE A 646 5.89 39.03 -45.21
CA ILE A 646 5.86 40.22 -44.36
C ILE A 646 6.49 41.35 -45.18
N SER A 647 5.83 41.78 -46.25
CA SER A 647 6.18 43.02 -46.93
C SER A 647 5.13 43.52 -47.94
N SER A 648 3.82 43.43 -47.67
CA SER A 648 2.84 44.28 -48.38
C SER A 648 1.40 43.98 -47.94
N ALA A 649 0.88 44.75 -46.98
CA ALA A 649 -0.56 45.03 -46.90
C ALA A 649 -0.83 46.19 -45.94
N ALA A 650 -0.20 47.34 -46.20
CA ALA A 650 -0.75 48.62 -45.79
C ALA A 650 -1.48 49.20 -47.01
N SER A 651 -2.72 48.74 -47.27
CA SER A 651 -3.74 49.51 -48.00
C SER A 651 -4.98 48.68 -48.30
N SER A 652 -6.10 49.41 -48.37
CA SER A 652 -7.40 49.09 -49.02
C SER A 652 -8.38 48.15 -48.29
N ARG A 653 -9.35 48.84 -47.68
CA ARG A 653 -10.73 48.45 -47.43
C ARG A 653 -11.48 47.96 -48.68
N ALA A 654 -12.53 47.18 -48.38
CA ALA A 654 -13.84 47.05 -49.05
C ALA A 654 -14.03 45.88 -50.03
N GLY A 655 -15.00 45.02 -49.69
CA GLY A 655 -15.60 44.03 -50.59
C GLY A 655 -16.05 42.76 -49.86
N THR A 656 -17.30 42.73 -49.37
CA THR A 656 -17.98 41.51 -48.91
C THR A 656 -18.34 40.59 -50.09
N PRO A 657 -18.26 39.26 -49.90
CA PRO A 657 -19.44 38.44 -50.16
C PRO A 657 -19.75 37.47 -48.99
N GLN A 658 -21.04 37.16 -48.81
CA GLN A 658 -21.58 36.35 -47.71
C GLN A 658 -21.10 34.88 -47.72
N PRO A 659 -20.96 34.22 -46.56
CA PRO A 659 -20.73 32.78 -46.46
C PRO A 659 -22.04 32.01 -46.32
N SER A 660 -22.18 30.92 -47.08
CA SER A 660 -23.17 29.87 -46.82
C SER A 660 -22.48 28.68 -46.14
N ASN A 661 -23.08 28.22 -45.05
CA ASN A 661 -22.91 26.90 -44.44
C ASN A 661 -21.48 26.45 -44.06
N TYR A 662 -20.91 27.07 -43.02
CA TYR A 662 -19.86 26.46 -42.19
C TYR A 662 -20.33 26.38 -40.74
N CYS A 663 -20.54 25.15 -40.25
CA CYS A 663 -21.04 24.86 -38.91
C CYS A 663 -20.05 25.25 -37.80
N ASP A 664 -20.48 26.13 -36.90
CA ASP A 664 -20.34 26.17 -35.42
C ASP A 664 -19.05 25.70 -34.70
N PHE A 665 -17.91 25.57 -35.37
CA PHE A 665 -16.60 25.36 -34.74
C PHE A 665 -15.74 26.62 -34.64
N VAL A 666 -16.19 27.75 -35.23
CA VAL A 666 -15.41 29.00 -35.31
C VAL A 666 -15.83 30.06 -34.28
N SER A 667 -16.87 29.82 -33.47
CA SER A 667 -17.37 30.80 -32.51
C SER A 667 -16.63 30.85 -31.16
N ILE A 668 -15.42 30.29 -31.06
CA ILE A 668 -14.56 30.43 -29.86
C ILE A 668 -13.17 30.93 -30.28
N GLN A 669 -13.16 32.06 -30.98
CA GLN A 669 -12.02 32.98 -30.94
C GLN A 669 -12.54 34.34 -30.47
N LEU A 670 -11.84 34.88 -29.47
CA LEU A 670 -12.06 36.15 -28.76
C LEU A 670 -13.14 36.12 -27.67
N GLU A 671 -12.77 35.49 -26.54
CA GLU A 671 -12.82 36.08 -25.18
C GLU A 671 -11.87 35.33 -24.24
#